data_AF-A0A954TI13-F1
#
_entry.id   AF-A0A954TI13-F1
#
_cell.length_a   1.000
_cell.length_b   1.000
_cell.length_c   1.000
_cell.angle_alpha   90.00
_cell.angle_beta   90.00
_cell.angle_gamma   90.00
#
_symmetry.space_group_name_H-M   'P 1'
#
loop_
_entity.id
_entity.type
_entity.pdbx_description
1 polymer ?
#
loop_
_entity_poly.entity_id
_entity_poly.type
_entity_poly.pdbx_seq_one_letter_code
_entity_poly.pdbx_strand_id
1 'polypeptide(L)'
;MKTKRAHRILLGIASGMVLLVGAALLVLINQSDGQGENSPLGLYESGDLSAVLGKIKSVEDSGADSDLQLLLAGSLRQLGQIEKLRQWASSAEDRGVSAESIDLAKELADVHVGASDETPMRLLRELQEQGARLHDARCAIANGLLVRNDFAGLERLLGDWQKEHPDSSQVTYIRGLMAMSKAKFSEAEKWFLESIENNPRHELSYLALSEYYSQSPAAQPEKGLLVLRELVRRFPQNSEALVRYARSCRELGQVAEGLEALDQIQSPEIADILERAELQLDSGNFERSAELLGQAQLSSPEEFIAMIDAAFSMSMQGQGSAAQSLTRRASWCATSLALAGYTQLARTVFEFTLDRIARTRRFADLQIQMALYPNDPSLQNAVAEIVAPAANPGTQFMSDGYHALDDNQPGNPAAALYAEHCHICHGSSGDGYGPAARHLFPLPRDFRREPMRIVSAVNRLATDQDIARTIRLGMPGSSMPSFSELSETEVNQLVGHVRQFQTAGLQEQFQRELANLPADTASAVSASDFEEWLAVRLDAGTALSLPDEWAVLKEELNSQEIVNEGRDLFRRVGCQQCHRVPDSAEASAVSSAVKLFDELGRPVVARDLLNEPYRGGDEEEDIYRRVVLGIPGTPHPALQGQSDSDLLRLVAYVRQLATKPDRRLSTNYQRMQRWSGN
;
A
#
# COMPACT_ATOMS: atom_id res chain seq x y z
N MET A 1 44.00 96.64 -0.96
CA MET A 1 44.10 95.53 -1.94
C MET A 1 45.07 94.50 -1.40
N LYS A 2 44.75 93.20 -1.53
CA LYS A 2 45.31 92.01 -0.81
C LYS A 2 44.65 91.73 0.55
N THR A 3 43.55 90.95 0.53
CA THR A 3 43.06 90.02 1.59
C THR A 3 41.63 89.52 1.29
N LYS A 4 41.38 88.98 0.08
CA LYS A 4 40.10 88.31 -0.27
C LYS A 4 40.28 86.99 -1.04
N ARG A 5 41.32 86.20 -0.71
CA ARG A 5 41.52 84.86 -1.30
C ARG A 5 41.84 83.73 -0.30
N ALA A 6 41.73 83.97 1.00
CA ALA A 6 41.97 82.96 2.05
C ALA A 6 40.71 82.51 2.83
N HIS A 7 39.50 82.94 2.42
CA HIS A 7 38.23 82.57 3.08
C HIS A 7 37.31 81.66 2.24
N ARG A 8 37.82 81.07 1.15
CA ARG A 8 37.08 80.10 0.32
C ARG A 8 37.66 78.68 0.33
N ILE A 9 38.68 78.40 1.15
CA ILE A 9 39.25 77.05 1.29
C ILE A 9 38.96 76.43 2.68
N LEU A 10 38.49 77.21 3.66
CA LEU A 10 38.15 76.72 5.01
C LEU A 10 36.65 76.46 5.25
N LEU A 11 35.80 76.65 4.24
CA LEU A 11 34.35 76.31 4.29
C LEU A 11 33.98 75.08 3.44
N GLY A 12 34.97 74.41 2.83
CA GLY A 12 34.78 73.19 2.02
C GLY A 12 35.15 71.88 2.73
N ILE A 13 35.65 71.93 3.97
CA ILE A 13 36.10 70.73 4.71
C ILE A 13 35.21 70.45 5.95
N ALA A 14 34.34 71.38 6.36
CA ALA A 14 33.44 71.18 7.50
C ALA A 14 32.04 70.64 7.15
N SER A 15 31.64 70.63 5.86
CA SER A 15 30.33 70.09 5.43
C SER A 15 30.39 68.67 4.87
N GLY A 16 31.58 68.08 4.75
CA GLY A 16 31.77 66.70 4.28
C GLY A 16 31.86 65.63 5.38
N MET A 17 32.19 66.02 6.62
CA MET A 17 32.37 65.06 7.73
C MET A 17 31.14 64.92 8.66
N VAL A 18 30.15 65.81 8.56
CA VAL A 18 28.91 65.70 9.38
C VAL A 18 27.80 64.94 8.64
N LEU A 19 27.83 64.87 7.30
CA LEU A 19 26.90 64.04 6.52
C LEU A 19 27.34 62.57 6.38
N LEU A 20 28.63 62.27 6.53
CA LEU A 20 29.13 60.89 6.50
C LEU A 20 29.05 60.18 7.85
N VAL A 21 29.09 60.90 8.98
CA VAL A 21 28.82 60.31 10.30
C VAL A 21 27.32 60.25 10.57
N GLY A 22 26.52 61.21 10.08
CA GLY A 22 25.05 61.18 10.20
C GLY A 22 24.37 60.11 9.34
N ALA A 23 24.85 59.84 8.12
CA ALA A 23 24.29 58.77 7.27
C ALA A 23 24.81 57.38 7.67
N ALA A 24 26.04 57.26 8.18
CA ALA A 24 26.54 56.00 8.73
C ALA A 24 25.90 55.66 10.09
N LEU A 25 25.58 56.64 10.94
CA LEU A 25 24.83 56.38 12.18
C LEU A 25 23.33 56.16 11.92
N LEU A 26 22.69 56.78 10.92
CA LEU A 26 21.28 56.47 10.59
C LEU A 26 21.11 55.14 9.82
N VAL A 27 22.14 54.65 9.13
CA VAL A 27 22.16 53.28 8.58
C VAL A 27 22.52 52.25 9.67
N LEU A 28 23.27 52.63 10.71
CA LEU A 28 23.56 51.76 11.87
C LEU A 28 22.53 51.84 13.01
N ILE A 29 21.63 52.84 13.03
CA ILE A 29 20.56 52.97 14.03
C ILE A 29 19.21 52.44 13.49
N ASN A 30 19.09 52.16 12.18
CA ASN A 30 17.89 51.52 11.61
C ASN A 30 18.10 50.04 11.20
N GLN A 31 19.25 49.44 11.53
CA GLN A 31 19.54 48.01 11.31
C GLN A 31 19.71 47.20 12.61
N SER A 32 19.46 47.79 13.78
CA SER A 32 19.71 47.13 15.07
C SER A 32 18.52 46.33 15.62
N ASP A 33 17.32 46.40 15.03
CA ASP A 33 16.14 45.70 15.56
C ASP A 33 15.84 44.35 14.87
N GLY A 34 16.58 43.96 13.82
CA GLY A 34 16.30 42.75 13.02
C GLY A 34 17.34 41.61 13.10
N GLN A 35 18.48 41.83 13.76
CA GLN A 35 19.68 40.96 13.66
C GLN A 35 20.02 40.23 14.97
N GLY A 36 19.02 40.01 15.85
CA GLY A 36 19.22 39.17 17.03
C GLY A 36 19.15 37.67 16.66
N GLU A 37 19.86 36.81 17.39
CA GLU A 37 19.77 35.33 17.23
C GLU A 37 18.34 34.77 17.31
N ASN A 38 17.42 35.54 17.90
CA ASN A 38 16.00 35.19 18.02
C ASN A 38 15.09 35.96 17.05
N SER A 39 15.62 36.71 16.09
CA SER A 39 14.82 37.32 15.01
C SER A 39 14.37 36.24 14.02
N PRO A 40 13.30 36.44 13.22
CA PRO A 40 12.89 35.48 12.20
C PRO A 40 14.02 35.10 11.24
N LEU A 41 14.85 36.07 10.83
CA LEU A 41 16.01 35.81 9.97
C LEU A 41 17.10 35.02 10.71
N GLY A 42 17.45 35.38 11.95
CA GLY A 42 18.45 34.66 12.73
C GLY A 42 18.05 33.21 13.02
N LEU A 43 16.77 32.99 13.34
CA LEU A 43 16.20 31.65 13.52
C LEU A 43 16.26 30.84 12.22
N TYR A 44 15.87 31.46 11.10
CA TYR A 44 15.92 30.85 9.78
C TYR A 44 17.33 30.40 9.38
N GLU A 45 18.31 31.29 9.49
CA GLU A 45 19.71 30.99 9.16
C GLU A 45 20.33 29.97 10.12
N SER A 46 19.86 29.92 11.37
CA SER A 46 20.25 28.89 12.35
C SER A 46 19.55 27.54 12.16
N GLY A 47 18.59 27.43 11.24
CA GLY A 47 17.85 26.18 10.99
C GLY A 47 16.76 25.85 12.02
N ASP A 48 16.35 26.82 12.85
CA ASP A 48 15.20 26.73 13.76
C ASP A 48 13.91 27.14 13.02
N LEU A 49 13.62 26.40 11.96
CA LEU A 49 12.57 26.67 10.99
C LEU A 49 11.16 26.64 11.61
N SER A 50 10.94 25.78 12.61
CA SER A 50 9.65 25.68 13.30
C SER A 50 9.40 26.90 14.19
N ALA A 51 10.42 27.46 14.83
CA ALA A 51 10.28 28.72 15.55
C ALA A 51 10.01 29.90 14.59
N VAL A 52 10.58 29.91 13.39
CA VAL A 52 10.24 30.88 12.33
C VAL A 52 8.76 30.77 11.98
N LEU A 53 8.28 29.56 11.66
CA LEU A 53 6.87 29.33 11.34
C LEU A 53 5.94 29.72 12.50
N GLY A 54 6.28 29.34 13.74
CA GLY A 54 5.48 29.69 14.93
C GLY A 54 5.41 31.20 15.17
N LYS A 55 6.53 31.92 15.01
CA LYS A 55 6.56 33.38 15.14
C LYS A 55 5.71 34.04 14.07
N ILE A 56 5.77 33.58 12.83
CA ILE A 56 5.00 34.17 11.72
C ILE A 56 3.51 33.81 11.83
N LYS A 57 3.17 32.60 12.30
CA LYS A 57 1.78 32.13 12.50
C LYS A 57 1.09 32.80 13.70
N SER A 58 1.83 33.23 14.72
CA SER A 58 1.31 34.02 15.86
C SER A 58 0.92 35.45 15.50
N VAL A 59 1.30 35.89 14.30
CA VAL A 59 0.91 37.17 13.74
C VAL A 59 -0.14 36.86 12.69
N GLU A 60 -1.44 36.98 13.04
CA GLU A 60 -2.55 37.09 12.07
C GLU A 60 -2.40 38.32 11.12
N ASP A 61 -1.24 38.98 11.14
CA ASP A 61 -0.96 40.37 10.81
C ASP A 61 0.47 40.55 10.24
N SER A 62 1.10 39.51 9.69
CA SER A 62 2.38 39.71 8.97
C SER A 62 2.25 40.67 7.78
N GLY A 63 1.01 41.02 7.40
CA GLY A 63 0.69 41.99 6.37
C GLY A 63 1.44 41.73 5.05
N ALA A 64 1.62 42.79 4.28
CA ALA A 64 2.39 42.83 3.05
C ALA A 64 3.92 42.79 3.26
N ASP A 65 4.44 42.38 4.42
CA ASP A 65 5.89 42.31 4.66
C ASP A 65 6.48 41.15 3.84
N SER A 66 6.93 41.49 2.64
CA SER A 66 7.52 40.54 1.67
C SER A 66 8.70 39.78 2.26
N ASP A 67 9.51 40.39 3.14
CA ASP A 67 10.69 39.73 3.69
C ASP A 67 10.30 38.58 4.63
N LEU A 68 9.33 38.83 5.52
CA LEU A 68 8.83 37.82 6.45
C LEU A 68 8.10 36.69 5.71
N GLN A 69 7.35 37.02 4.67
CA GLN A 69 6.65 36.05 3.83
C GLN A 69 7.61 35.15 3.05
N LEU A 70 8.72 35.70 2.55
CA LEU A 70 9.77 34.91 1.91
C LEU A 70 10.50 33.97 2.90
N LEU A 71 10.68 34.37 4.17
CA LEU A 71 11.21 33.47 5.21
C LEU A 71 10.25 32.32 5.51
N LEU A 72 8.94 32.59 5.55
CA LEU A 72 7.92 31.55 5.70
C LEU A 72 7.96 30.58 4.50
N ALA A 73 7.95 31.10 3.28
CA ALA A 73 8.05 30.30 2.06
C ALA A 73 9.34 29.45 2.04
N GLY A 74 10.47 30.06 2.41
CA GLY A 74 11.76 29.38 2.56
C GLY A 74 11.75 28.29 3.62
N SER A 75 11.05 28.49 4.75
CA SER A 75 10.95 27.50 5.83
C SER A 75 10.09 26.31 5.41
N LEU A 76 8.94 26.57 4.78
CA LEU A 76 8.08 25.53 4.22
C LEU A 76 8.82 24.70 3.16
N ARG A 77 9.58 25.35 2.26
CA ARG A 77 10.41 24.68 1.25
C ARG A 77 11.47 23.78 1.88
N GLN A 78 12.25 24.31 2.83
CA GLN A 78 13.33 23.55 3.48
C GLN A 78 12.81 22.36 4.30
N LEU A 79 11.64 22.48 4.93
CA LEU A 79 10.96 21.39 5.63
C LEU A 79 10.26 20.39 4.69
N GLY A 80 10.32 20.60 3.37
CA GLY A 80 9.65 19.74 2.38
C GLY A 80 8.12 19.88 2.37
N GLN A 81 7.57 20.92 3.00
CA GLN A 81 6.14 21.20 3.07
C GLN A 81 5.63 21.90 1.80
N ILE A 82 5.88 21.29 0.64
CA ILE A 82 5.61 21.87 -0.68
C ILE A 82 4.12 22.21 -0.88
N GLU A 83 3.21 21.39 -0.34
CA GLU A 83 1.77 21.67 -0.48
C GLU A 83 1.34 22.90 0.31
N LYS A 84 1.90 23.09 1.52
CA LYS A 84 1.70 24.32 2.30
C LYS A 84 2.31 25.53 1.60
N LEU A 85 3.44 25.36 0.93
CA LEU A 85 4.04 26.40 0.11
C LEU A 85 3.12 26.80 -1.06
N ARG A 86 2.46 25.83 -1.73
CA ARG A 86 1.48 26.11 -2.79
C ARG A 86 0.26 26.84 -2.25
N GLN A 87 -0.32 26.37 -1.14
CA GLN A 87 -1.46 27.03 -0.48
C GLN A 87 -1.12 28.46 -0.05
N TRP A 88 0.09 28.65 0.49
CA TRP A 88 0.62 29.98 0.78
C TRP A 88 0.66 30.84 -0.48
N ALA A 89 1.23 30.33 -1.58
CA ALA A 89 1.35 31.09 -2.83
C ALA A 89 0.00 31.49 -3.42
N SER A 90 -1.02 30.61 -3.35
CA SER A 90 -2.38 30.89 -3.83
C SER A 90 -3.12 31.95 -3.02
N SER A 91 -2.72 32.20 -1.78
CA SER A 91 -3.35 33.18 -0.87
C SER A 91 -2.44 34.37 -0.54
N ALA A 92 -1.25 34.45 -1.14
CA ALA A 92 -0.25 35.48 -0.84
C ALA A 92 -0.63 36.85 -1.42
N GLU A 93 -1.25 36.88 -2.62
CA GLU A 93 -1.73 38.12 -3.24
C GLU A 93 -2.80 38.80 -2.37
N ASP A 94 -3.75 38.02 -1.85
CA ASP A 94 -4.81 38.51 -0.95
C ASP A 94 -4.27 39.11 0.36
N ARG A 95 -3.04 38.72 0.75
CA ARG A 95 -2.33 39.24 1.92
C ARG A 95 -1.40 40.41 1.59
N GLY A 96 -1.39 40.89 0.34
CA GLY A 96 -0.63 42.04 -0.11
C GLY A 96 0.83 41.76 -0.46
N VAL A 97 1.21 40.49 -0.64
CA VAL A 97 2.57 40.11 -1.08
C VAL A 97 2.75 40.49 -2.56
N SER A 98 3.91 41.04 -2.91
CA SER A 98 4.17 41.44 -4.30
C SER A 98 4.24 40.24 -5.25
N ALA A 99 3.78 40.42 -6.49
CA ALA A 99 3.83 39.38 -7.52
C ALA A 99 5.26 38.86 -7.73
N GLU A 100 6.26 39.76 -7.70
CA GLU A 100 7.67 39.40 -7.83
C GLU A 100 8.14 38.48 -6.70
N SER A 101 7.67 38.69 -5.47
CA SER A 101 8.04 37.84 -4.33
C SER A 101 7.39 36.46 -4.40
N ILE A 102 6.16 36.39 -4.93
CA ILE A 102 5.44 35.13 -5.15
C ILE A 102 6.10 34.33 -6.27
N ASP A 103 6.44 34.98 -7.39
CA ASP A 103 7.11 34.36 -8.52
C ASP A 103 8.51 33.87 -8.14
N LEU A 104 9.26 34.67 -7.38
CA LEU A 104 10.55 34.25 -6.84
C LEU A 104 10.43 33.03 -5.93
N ALA A 105 9.42 32.98 -5.05
CA ALA A 105 9.21 31.83 -4.17
C ALA A 105 8.84 30.55 -4.96
N LYS A 106 8.07 30.68 -6.05
CA LYS A 106 7.75 29.57 -6.97
C LYS A 106 9.00 29.10 -7.72
N GLU A 107 9.79 30.03 -8.27
CA GLU A 107 11.04 29.70 -8.98
C GLU A 107 12.03 28.99 -8.05
N LEU A 108 12.18 29.45 -6.81
CA LEU A 108 13.00 28.76 -5.81
C LEU A 108 12.48 27.36 -5.47
N ALA A 109 11.16 27.13 -5.51
CA ALA A 109 10.58 25.80 -5.32
C ALA A 109 10.88 24.87 -6.51
N ASP A 110 10.76 25.37 -7.74
CA ASP A 110 11.08 24.64 -8.98
C ASP A 110 12.57 24.26 -9.03
N VAL A 111 13.45 25.20 -8.69
CA VAL A 111 14.89 24.94 -8.54
C VAL A 111 15.15 23.88 -7.48
N HIS A 112 14.46 23.95 -6.33
CA HIS A 112 14.63 23.01 -5.23
C HIS A 112 14.24 21.56 -5.58
N VAL A 113 13.28 21.36 -6.49
CA VAL A 113 12.91 20.03 -7.00
C VAL A 113 13.70 19.60 -8.23
N GLY A 114 14.68 20.41 -8.67
CA GLY A 114 15.58 20.07 -9.76
C GLY A 114 15.01 20.33 -11.15
N ALA A 115 14.02 21.23 -11.30
CA ALA A 115 13.39 21.54 -12.59
C ALA A 115 14.25 22.43 -13.53
N SER A 116 15.43 22.89 -13.09
CA SER A 116 16.34 23.72 -13.87
C SER A 116 17.62 22.96 -14.24
N ASP A 117 18.00 23.01 -15.51
CA ASP A 117 19.24 22.43 -16.05
C ASP A 117 20.44 23.39 -16.07
N GLU A 118 20.25 24.63 -15.60
CA GLU A 118 21.30 25.65 -15.60
C GLU A 118 22.43 25.36 -14.61
N THR A 119 23.60 25.97 -14.86
CA THR A 119 24.76 25.78 -13.97
C THR A 119 24.55 26.45 -12.61
N PRO A 120 25.03 25.87 -11.49
CA PRO A 120 24.79 26.41 -10.15
C PRO A 120 25.16 27.88 -9.96
N MET A 121 26.29 28.30 -10.53
CA MET A 121 26.79 29.68 -10.37
C MET A 121 26.00 30.69 -11.19
N ARG A 122 25.45 30.27 -12.34
CA ARG A 122 24.60 31.14 -13.15
C ARG A 122 23.23 31.28 -12.50
N LEU A 123 22.64 30.16 -12.10
CA LEU A 123 21.35 30.13 -11.41
C LEU A 123 21.39 30.92 -10.10
N LEU A 124 22.48 30.81 -9.34
CA LEU A 124 22.69 31.62 -8.13
C LEU A 124 22.66 33.12 -8.44
N ARG A 125 23.33 33.55 -9.52
CA ARG A 125 23.35 34.97 -9.93
C ARG A 125 21.97 35.44 -10.38
N GLU A 126 21.29 34.67 -11.21
CA GLU A 126 19.95 34.98 -11.72
C GLU A 126 18.95 35.15 -10.57
N LEU A 127 18.92 34.21 -9.62
CA LEU A 127 18.06 34.29 -8.44
C LEU A 127 18.41 35.51 -7.56
N GLN A 128 19.69 35.84 -7.39
CA GLN A 128 20.09 37.04 -6.63
C GLN A 128 19.69 38.35 -7.33
N GLU A 129 19.76 38.40 -8.66
CA GLU A 129 19.30 39.56 -9.45
C GLU A 129 17.78 39.77 -9.33
N GLN A 130 17.01 38.70 -9.11
CA GLN A 130 15.58 38.74 -8.78
C GLN A 130 15.28 39.07 -7.31
N GLY A 131 16.31 39.21 -6.46
CA GLY A 131 16.15 39.56 -5.05
C GLY A 131 16.17 38.37 -4.07
N ALA A 132 16.53 37.16 -4.51
CA ALA A 132 16.71 36.03 -3.61
C ALA A 132 17.82 36.28 -2.59
N ARG A 133 17.56 35.92 -1.34
CA ARG A 133 18.63 35.85 -0.34
C ARG A 133 19.64 34.78 -0.75
N LEU A 134 20.92 35.08 -0.52
CA LEU A 134 22.00 34.20 -0.92
C LEU A 134 21.88 32.80 -0.27
N HIS A 135 21.49 32.75 1.01
CA HIS A 135 21.23 31.50 1.72
C HIS A 135 20.09 30.69 1.08
N ASP A 136 18.96 31.34 0.77
CA ASP A 136 17.78 30.71 0.15
C ASP A 136 18.10 30.07 -1.19
N ALA A 137 18.77 30.83 -2.07
CA ALA A 137 19.18 30.36 -3.38
C ALA A 137 20.16 29.18 -3.28
N ARG A 138 21.15 29.25 -2.37
CA ARG A 138 22.09 28.14 -2.13
C ARG A 138 21.38 26.87 -1.67
N CYS A 139 20.45 26.96 -0.72
CA CYS A 139 19.67 25.83 -0.25
C CYS A 139 18.81 25.21 -1.36
N ALA A 140 18.12 26.03 -2.15
CA ALA A 140 17.30 25.56 -3.28
C ALA A 140 18.17 24.83 -4.32
N ILE A 141 19.25 25.47 -4.78
CA ILE A 141 20.15 24.91 -5.79
C ILE A 141 20.80 23.60 -5.28
N ALA A 142 21.27 23.59 -4.04
CA ALA A 142 21.90 22.40 -3.46
C ALA A 142 20.97 21.19 -3.45
N ASN A 143 19.70 21.37 -3.07
CA ASN A 143 18.73 20.28 -3.10
C ASN A 143 18.38 19.85 -4.53
N GLY A 144 18.20 20.80 -5.45
CA GLY A 144 17.95 20.48 -6.86
C GLY A 144 19.10 19.70 -7.51
N LEU A 145 20.34 19.95 -7.09
CA LEU A 145 21.51 19.16 -7.51
C LEU A 145 21.51 17.75 -6.92
N LEU A 146 21.10 17.58 -5.65
CA LEU A 146 20.92 16.26 -5.03
C LEU A 146 19.87 15.43 -5.77
N VAL A 147 18.70 16.01 -6.06
CA VAL A 147 17.61 15.34 -6.78
C VAL A 147 18.07 14.88 -8.18
N ARG A 148 18.86 15.70 -8.88
CA ARG A 148 19.42 15.38 -10.20
C ARG A 148 20.66 14.47 -10.14
N ASN A 149 21.15 14.12 -8.95
CA ASN A 149 22.42 13.43 -8.74
C ASN A 149 23.65 14.14 -9.34
N ASP A 150 23.62 15.47 -9.50
CA ASP A 150 24.79 16.25 -9.92
C ASP A 150 25.70 16.55 -8.72
N PHE A 151 26.44 15.54 -8.30
CA PHE A 151 27.36 15.64 -7.18
C PHE A 151 28.56 16.57 -7.46
N ALA A 152 28.94 16.77 -8.73
CA ALA A 152 30.07 17.63 -9.09
C ALA A 152 29.70 19.12 -9.05
N GLY A 153 28.48 19.46 -9.47
CA GLY A 153 27.89 20.78 -9.23
C GLY A 153 27.73 21.06 -7.74
N LEU A 154 27.24 20.07 -6.98
CA LEU A 154 27.03 20.21 -5.55
C LEU A 154 28.33 20.45 -4.78
N GLU A 155 29.40 19.68 -5.06
CA GLU A 155 30.69 19.84 -4.38
C GLU A 155 31.30 21.23 -4.60
N ARG A 156 31.15 21.80 -5.82
CA ARG A 156 31.61 23.16 -6.12
C ARG A 156 30.84 24.20 -5.30
N LEU A 157 29.51 24.11 -5.30
CA LEU A 157 28.65 25.02 -4.53
C LEU A 157 28.96 24.97 -3.03
N LEU A 158 29.04 23.76 -2.46
CA LEU A 158 29.35 23.57 -1.04
C LEU A 158 30.77 23.97 -0.69
N GLY A 159 31.73 23.76 -1.58
CA GLY A 159 33.11 24.16 -1.39
C GLY A 159 33.28 25.68 -1.28
N ASP A 160 32.58 26.45 -2.12
CA ASP A 160 32.60 27.90 -2.05
C ASP A 160 31.81 28.43 -0.84
N TRP A 161 30.65 27.82 -0.55
CA TRP A 161 29.87 28.17 0.64
C TRP A 161 30.64 27.91 1.96
N GLN A 162 31.36 26.79 2.07
CA GLN A 162 32.17 26.49 3.26
C GLN A 162 33.32 27.48 3.46
N LYS A 163 33.96 27.96 2.38
CA LYS A 163 35.05 28.95 2.50
C LYS A 163 34.56 30.25 3.11
N GLU A 164 33.35 30.66 2.75
CA GLU A 164 32.72 31.87 3.31
C GLU A 164 32.23 31.64 4.74
N HIS A 165 31.70 30.44 5.03
CA HIS A 165 31.14 30.08 6.33
C HIS A 165 31.68 28.72 6.81
N PRO A 166 32.87 28.68 7.44
CA PRO A 166 33.55 27.44 7.84
C PRO A 166 32.83 26.57 8.85
N ASP A 167 31.88 27.11 9.62
CA ASP A 167 31.13 26.38 10.65
C ASP A 167 29.65 26.19 10.25
N SER A 168 29.33 26.33 8.96
CA SER A 168 27.95 26.24 8.47
C SER A 168 27.38 24.84 8.63
N SER A 169 26.46 24.69 9.59
CA SER A 169 25.75 23.43 9.86
C SER A 169 24.88 23.00 8.69
N GLN A 170 24.35 23.96 7.91
CA GLN A 170 23.60 23.70 6.68
C GLN A 170 24.48 23.04 5.62
N VAL A 171 25.73 23.48 5.45
CA VAL A 171 26.66 22.86 4.49
C VAL A 171 27.02 21.44 4.94
N THR A 172 27.31 21.25 6.22
CA THR A 172 27.60 19.93 6.81
C THR A 172 26.41 18.97 6.66
N TYR A 173 25.19 19.47 6.89
CA TYR A 173 23.94 18.72 6.67
C TYR A 173 23.80 18.26 5.21
N ILE A 174 23.98 19.16 4.25
CA ILE A 174 23.86 18.83 2.81
C ILE A 174 24.96 17.83 2.39
N ARG A 175 26.16 17.89 2.97
CA ARG A 175 27.19 16.84 2.77
C ARG A 175 26.73 15.47 3.28
N GLY A 176 26.03 15.44 4.43
CA GLY A 176 25.40 14.24 4.94
C GLY A 176 24.38 13.65 3.97
N LEU A 177 23.48 14.49 3.43
CA LEU A 177 22.52 14.07 2.40
C LEU A 177 23.22 13.54 1.14
N MET A 178 24.26 14.23 0.66
CA MET A 178 25.05 13.79 -0.48
C MET A 178 25.71 12.42 -0.22
N ALA A 179 26.23 12.19 0.98
CA ALA A 179 26.79 10.90 1.37
C ALA A 179 25.72 9.81 1.41
N MET A 180 24.51 10.09 1.91
CA MET A 180 23.37 9.16 1.82
C MET A 180 23.02 8.81 0.38
N SER A 181 22.88 9.81 -0.51
CA SER A 181 22.56 9.57 -1.93
C SER A 181 23.64 8.74 -2.65
N LYS A 182 24.89 8.81 -2.20
CA LYS A 182 26.01 7.97 -2.68
C LYS A 182 26.10 6.60 -1.98
N ALA A 183 25.12 6.24 -1.15
CA ALA A 183 25.09 5.04 -0.32
C ALA A 183 26.29 4.91 0.65
N LYS A 184 26.90 6.03 1.05
CA LYS A 184 28.00 6.08 2.02
C LYS A 184 27.47 6.33 3.44
N PHE A 185 26.75 5.35 3.97
CA PHE A 185 25.98 5.46 5.21
C PHE A 185 26.79 5.90 6.44
N SER A 186 27.99 5.36 6.66
CA SER A 186 28.83 5.75 7.81
C SER A 186 29.36 7.18 7.70
N GLU A 187 29.60 7.65 6.48
CA GLU A 187 30.03 9.03 6.23
C GLU A 187 28.86 10.01 6.47
N ALA A 188 27.65 9.63 6.04
CA ALA A 188 26.44 10.40 6.28
C ALA A 188 26.13 10.60 7.77
N GLU A 189 26.17 9.52 8.57
CA GLU A 189 25.94 9.59 10.02
C GLU A 189 26.90 10.58 10.69
N LYS A 190 28.19 10.50 10.34
CA LYS A 190 29.21 11.43 10.84
C LYS A 190 28.86 12.88 10.52
N TRP A 191 28.49 13.17 9.28
CA TRP A 191 28.15 14.53 8.85
C TRP A 191 26.90 15.08 9.57
N PHE A 192 25.86 14.26 9.79
CA PHE A 192 24.69 14.73 10.52
C PHE A 192 25.00 15.01 12.00
N LEU A 193 25.78 14.15 12.65
CA LEU A 193 26.21 14.37 14.03
C LEU A 193 27.07 15.64 14.16
N GLU A 194 28.02 15.84 13.25
CA GLU A 194 28.86 17.04 13.21
C GLU A 194 28.02 18.32 12.97
N SER A 195 26.99 18.24 12.11
CA SER A 195 26.06 19.36 11.88
C SER A 195 25.29 19.71 13.16
N ILE A 196 24.82 18.72 13.91
CA ILE A 196 24.11 18.92 15.20
C ILE A 196 25.06 19.47 16.27
N GLU A 197 26.31 19.02 16.31
CA GLU A 197 27.33 19.50 17.23
C GLU A 197 27.68 20.97 16.96
N ASN A 198 27.85 21.34 15.68
CA ASN A 198 28.12 22.71 15.25
C ASN A 198 26.95 23.65 15.57
N ASN A 199 25.71 23.18 15.37
CA ASN A 199 24.52 23.95 15.70
C ASN A 199 23.37 23.05 16.19
N PRO A 200 23.16 22.98 17.52
CA PRO A 200 22.08 22.18 18.10
C PRO A 200 20.67 22.69 17.78
N ARG A 201 20.53 23.88 17.15
CA ARG A 201 19.25 24.44 16.68
C ARG A 201 18.84 23.95 15.28
N HIS A 202 19.71 23.22 14.58
CA HIS A 202 19.48 22.83 13.19
C HIS A 202 18.54 21.61 13.06
N GLU A 203 17.23 21.86 12.96
CA GLU A 203 16.17 20.84 13.00
C GLU A 203 16.32 19.78 11.89
N LEU A 204 16.69 20.20 10.68
CA LEU A 204 16.81 19.31 9.51
C LEU A 204 17.85 18.20 9.72
N SER A 205 18.89 18.44 10.52
CA SER A 205 19.91 17.42 10.80
C SER A 205 19.40 16.31 11.70
N TYR A 206 18.54 16.64 12.68
CA TYR A 206 17.88 15.62 13.49
C TYR A 206 16.90 14.81 12.65
N LEU A 207 16.11 15.47 11.79
CA LEU A 207 15.18 14.78 10.88
C LEU A 207 15.92 13.82 9.95
N ALA A 208 16.99 14.27 9.30
CA ALA A 208 17.79 13.41 8.42
C ALA A 208 18.52 12.29 9.16
N LEU A 209 19.05 12.55 10.36
CA LEU A 209 19.69 11.51 11.17
C LEU A 209 18.67 10.46 11.64
N SER A 210 17.44 10.87 11.99
CA SER A 210 16.38 9.92 12.34
C SER A 210 15.98 9.06 11.14
N GLU A 211 15.82 9.67 9.96
CA GLU A 211 15.52 8.96 8.72
C GLU A 211 16.62 7.98 8.33
N TYR A 212 17.88 8.40 8.50
CA TYR A 212 19.05 7.54 8.31
C TYR A 212 18.95 6.26 9.16
N TYR A 213 18.65 6.39 10.45
CA TYR A 213 18.54 5.22 11.33
C TYR A 213 17.36 4.32 10.95
N SER A 214 16.27 4.87 10.41
CA SER A 214 15.13 4.10 9.93
C SER A 214 15.38 3.40 8.58
N GLN A 215 16.14 4.00 7.67
CA GLN A 215 16.30 3.52 6.28
C GLN A 215 17.65 2.86 5.97
N SER A 216 18.63 2.89 6.87
CA SER A 216 19.94 2.28 6.62
C SER A 216 19.85 0.75 6.43
N PRO A 217 20.81 0.12 5.71
CA PRO A 217 20.86 -1.35 5.57
C PRO A 217 20.92 -2.11 6.89
N ALA A 218 21.35 -1.45 7.96
CA ALA A 218 21.41 -1.97 9.31
C ALA A 218 20.42 -1.23 10.23
N ALA A 219 19.21 -0.94 9.74
CA ALA A 219 18.19 -0.12 10.39
C ALA A 219 18.15 -0.30 11.92
N GLN A 220 18.17 0.82 12.65
CA GLN A 220 18.20 0.91 14.11
C GLN A 220 17.06 1.84 14.55
N PRO A 221 15.79 1.41 14.40
CA PRO A 221 14.64 2.27 14.67
C PRO A 221 14.64 2.83 16.09
N GLU A 222 15.23 2.11 17.07
CA GLU A 222 15.38 2.58 18.44
C GLU A 222 16.32 3.79 18.55
N LYS A 223 17.38 3.85 17.74
CA LYS A 223 18.24 5.05 17.67
C LYS A 223 17.53 6.21 16.99
N GLY A 224 16.79 5.92 15.91
CA GLY A 224 15.95 6.92 15.24
C GLY A 224 14.95 7.55 16.21
N LEU A 225 14.30 6.73 17.04
CA LEU A 225 13.39 7.19 18.09
C LEU A 225 14.09 8.10 19.10
N LEU A 226 15.30 7.76 19.55
CA LEU A 226 16.06 8.61 20.50
C LEU A 226 16.41 9.97 19.90
N VAL A 227 16.77 10.03 18.62
CA VAL A 227 17.02 11.29 17.91
C VAL A 227 15.75 12.14 17.83
N LEU A 228 14.62 11.51 17.47
CA LEU A 228 13.32 12.19 17.42
C LEU A 228 12.85 12.66 18.80
N ARG A 229 13.10 11.88 19.86
CA ARG A 229 12.80 12.26 21.25
C ARG A 229 13.57 13.53 21.63
N GLU A 230 14.84 13.60 21.30
CA GLU A 230 15.66 14.79 21.56
C GLU A 230 15.20 16.00 20.72
N LEU A 231 14.82 15.77 19.45
CA LEU A 231 14.26 16.81 18.58
C LEU A 231 12.95 17.37 19.15
N VAL A 232 11.98 16.52 19.50
CA VAL A 232 10.70 16.96 20.10
C VAL A 232 10.92 17.69 21.42
N ARG A 233 11.86 17.23 22.26
CA ARG A 233 12.20 17.89 23.52
C ARG A 233 12.76 19.31 23.31
N ARG A 234 13.54 19.52 22.25
CA ARG A 234 14.14 20.83 21.92
C ARG A 234 13.18 21.75 21.19
N PHE A 235 12.38 21.19 20.28
CA PHE A 235 11.48 21.93 19.39
C PHE A 235 10.05 21.40 19.52
N PRO A 236 9.39 21.62 20.67
CA PRO A 236 8.04 21.09 20.92
C PRO A 236 6.97 21.69 19.98
N GLN A 237 7.29 22.78 19.27
CA GLN A 237 6.41 23.40 18.29
C GLN A 237 6.55 22.80 16.87
N ASN A 238 7.53 21.91 16.66
CA ASN A 238 7.73 21.26 15.37
C ASN A 238 6.71 20.10 15.22
N SER A 239 5.60 20.38 14.53
CA SER A 239 4.56 19.37 14.27
C SER A 239 5.07 18.18 13.46
N GLU A 240 5.98 18.39 12.50
CA GLU A 240 6.58 17.31 11.70
C GLU A 240 7.41 16.37 12.58
N ALA A 241 8.18 16.92 13.52
CA ALA A 241 8.94 16.14 14.49
C ALA A 241 8.01 15.33 15.40
N LEU A 242 6.93 15.95 15.90
CA LEU A 242 5.92 15.27 16.73
C LEU A 242 5.25 14.11 15.98
N VAL A 243 4.89 14.30 14.71
CA VAL A 243 4.28 13.26 13.87
C VAL A 243 5.25 12.12 13.60
N ARG A 244 6.50 12.42 13.19
CA ARG A 244 7.52 11.39 12.96
C ARG A 244 7.84 10.63 14.24
N TYR A 245 7.90 11.34 15.36
CA TYR A 245 8.10 10.74 16.67
C TYR A 245 6.95 9.80 17.05
N ALA A 246 5.70 10.23 16.87
CA ALA A 246 4.52 9.42 17.13
C ALA A 246 4.47 8.16 16.23
N ARG A 247 4.83 8.29 14.95
CA ARG A 247 4.93 7.16 14.03
C ARG A 247 6.01 6.16 14.47
N SER A 248 7.20 6.65 14.85
CA SER A 248 8.29 5.79 15.35
C SER A 248 7.92 5.11 16.67
N CYS A 249 7.23 5.82 17.57
CA CYS A 249 6.67 5.24 18.79
C CYS A 249 5.71 4.09 18.45
N ARG A 250 4.80 4.29 17.50
CA ARG A 250 3.84 3.27 17.05
C ARG A 250 4.53 2.01 16.52
N GLU A 251 5.50 2.18 15.63
CA GLU A 251 6.27 1.07 15.05
C GLU A 251 7.00 0.23 16.12
N LEU A 252 7.41 0.86 17.22
CA LEU A 252 8.05 0.23 18.37
C LEU A 252 7.07 -0.18 19.48
N GLY A 253 5.76 -0.05 19.26
CA GLY A 253 4.71 -0.42 20.22
C GLY A 253 4.56 0.54 21.41
N GLN A 254 5.18 1.71 21.38
CA GLN A 254 5.14 2.75 22.42
C GLN A 254 3.93 3.70 22.24
N VAL A 255 2.73 3.13 22.15
CA VAL A 255 1.52 3.85 21.71
C VAL A 255 1.18 5.07 22.59
N ALA A 256 1.30 4.94 23.91
CA ALA A 256 0.98 6.03 24.84
C ALA A 256 1.86 7.27 24.61
N GLU A 257 3.16 7.08 24.44
CA GLU A 257 4.11 8.18 24.20
C GLU A 257 3.88 8.85 22.84
N GLY A 258 3.49 8.07 21.82
CA GLY A 258 3.10 8.61 20.53
C GLY A 258 1.84 9.48 20.60
N LEU A 259 0.83 9.08 21.39
CA LEU A 259 -0.38 9.88 21.59
C LEU A 259 -0.09 11.18 22.35
N GLU A 260 0.72 11.14 23.40
CA GLU A 260 1.16 12.33 24.15
C GLU A 260 1.91 13.33 23.25
N ALA A 261 2.68 12.86 22.28
CA ALA A 261 3.32 13.71 21.29
C ALA A 261 2.30 14.41 20.39
N LEU A 262 1.32 13.69 19.84
CA LEU A 262 0.29 14.28 18.99
C LEU A 262 -0.63 15.24 19.77
N ASP A 263 -0.83 15.05 21.07
CA ASP A 263 -1.61 15.94 21.95
C ASP A 263 -0.99 17.34 22.10
N GLN A 264 0.31 17.49 21.81
CA GLN A 264 0.99 18.78 21.81
C GLN A 264 0.66 19.64 20.57
N ILE A 265 0.10 19.04 19.51
CA ILE A 265 -0.28 19.74 18.29
C ILE A 265 -1.60 20.51 18.53
N GLN A 266 -1.51 21.85 18.62
CA GLN A 266 -2.66 22.71 18.92
C GLN A 266 -3.69 22.81 17.78
N SER A 267 -3.24 22.71 16.53
CA SER A 267 -4.09 22.81 15.33
C SER A 267 -3.82 21.61 14.42
N PRO A 268 -4.37 20.42 14.76
CA PRO A 268 -4.09 19.20 14.04
C PRO A 268 -4.66 19.26 12.63
N GLU A 269 -3.82 18.93 11.65
CA GLU A 269 -4.22 18.73 10.26
C GLU A 269 -4.81 17.33 10.06
N ILE A 270 -5.42 17.08 8.90
CA ILE A 270 -5.98 15.76 8.55
C ILE A 270 -4.92 14.66 8.72
N ALA A 271 -3.66 14.93 8.34
CA ALA A 271 -2.57 13.97 8.51
C ALA A 271 -2.33 13.61 9.99
N ASP A 272 -2.38 14.58 10.89
CA ASP A 272 -2.17 14.38 12.34
C ASP A 272 -3.32 13.57 12.95
N ILE A 273 -4.56 13.85 12.50
CA ILE A 273 -5.77 13.13 12.91
C ILE A 273 -5.67 11.66 12.48
N LEU A 274 -5.20 11.39 11.26
CA LEU A 274 -5.03 10.03 10.74
C LEU A 274 -3.95 9.24 11.50
N GLU A 275 -2.81 9.86 11.82
CA GLU A 275 -1.79 9.21 12.64
C GLU A 275 -2.31 8.89 14.06
N ARG A 276 -3.12 9.80 14.64
CA ARG A 276 -3.79 9.54 15.91
C ARG A 276 -4.80 8.40 15.81
N ALA A 277 -5.56 8.32 14.72
CA ALA A 277 -6.51 7.23 14.48
C ALA A 277 -5.77 5.88 14.43
N GLU A 278 -4.67 5.81 13.69
CA GLU A 278 -3.85 4.59 13.59
C GLU A 278 -3.26 4.16 14.96
N LEU A 279 -2.80 5.09 15.80
CA LEU A 279 -2.39 4.79 17.18
C LEU A 279 -3.55 4.28 18.06
N GLN A 280 -4.76 4.83 17.90
CA GLN A 280 -5.94 4.37 18.64
C GLN A 280 -6.34 2.95 18.21
N LEU A 281 -6.28 2.64 16.91
CA LEU A 281 -6.43 1.28 16.40
C LEU A 281 -5.45 0.31 17.08
N ASP A 282 -4.16 0.66 17.11
CA ASP A 282 -3.11 -0.19 17.71
C ASP A 282 -3.27 -0.35 19.23
N SER A 283 -3.84 0.64 19.92
CA SER A 283 -4.19 0.55 21.35
C SER A 283 -5.44 -0.29 21.66
N GLY A 284 -6.19 -0.71 20.63
CA GLY A 284 -7.47 -1.43 20.78
C GLY A 284 -8.70 -0.53 20.96
N ASN A 285 -8.57 0.79 20.83
CA ASN A 285 -9.67 1.74 20.99
C ASN A 285 -10.33 2.06 19.64
N PHE A 286 -11.07 1.07 19.12
CA PHE A 286 -11.59 1.10 17.75
C PHE A 286 -12.65 2.18 17.52
N GLU A 287 -13.53 2.42 18.50
CA GLU A 287 -14.55 3.48 18.42
C GLU A 287 -13.88 4.85 18.29
N ARG A 288 -12.89 5.15 19.13
CA ARG A 288 -12.15 6.41 19.05
C ARG A 288 -11.39 6.54 17.73
N SER A 289 -10.82 5.45 17.23
CA SER A 289 -10.19 5.43 15.91
C SER A 289 -11.20 5.81 14.83
N ALA A 290 -12.41 5.24 14.83
CA ALA A 290 -13.44 5.52 13.82
C ALA A 290 -13.95 6.97 13.90
N GLU A 291 -14.10 7.54 15.11
CA GLU A 291 -14.44 8.96 15.30
C GLU A 291 -13.41 9.89 14.66
N LEU A 292 -12.12 9.57 14.82
CA LEU A 292 -11.03 10.34 14.24
C LEU A 292 -11.02 10.24 12.70
N LEU A 293 -11.36 9.08 12.13
CA LEU A 293 -11.55 8.97 10.68
C LEU A 293 -12.66 9.89 10.18
N GLY A 294 -13.77 9.99 10.91
CA GLY A 294 -14.83 10.96 10.61
C GLY A 294 -14.35 12.41 10.63
N GLN A 295 -13.52 12.79 11.62
CA GLN A 295 -12.89 14.12 11.68
C GLN A 295 -11.92 14.37 10.52
N ALA A 296 -11.28 13.32 10.01
CA ALA A 296 -10.39 13.35 8.86
C ALA A 296 -11.11 13.32 7.50
N GLN A 297 -12.45 13.49 7.47
CA GLN A 297 -13.26 13.41 6.24
C GLN A 297 -13.17 12.05 5.55
N LEU A 298 -13.15 10.98 6.36
CA LEU A 298 -13.17 9.59 5.91
C LEU A 298 -14.34 8.86 6.59
N SER A 299 -15.54 9.25 6.17
CA SER A 299 -16.83 8.80 6.71
C SER A 299 -17.75 8.17 5.66
N SER A 300 -17.48 8.40 4.37
CA SER A 300 -18.27 7.86 3.26
C SER A 300 -17.44 7.00 2.29
N PRO A 301 -18.07 6.09 1.53
CA PRO A 301 -17.39 5.30 0.50
C PRO A 301 -16.65 6.17 -0.52
N GLU A 302 -17.23 7.29 -0.95
CA GLU A 302 -16.67 8.17 -1.97
C GLU A 302 -15.33 8.76 -1.54
N GLU A 303 -15.21 9.16 -0.27
CA GLU A 303 -13.99 9.71 0.32
C GLU A 303 -12.87 8.66 0.34
N PHE A 304 -13.20 7.42 0.73
CA PHE A 304 -12.25 6.31 0.71
C PHE A 304 -11.83 5.91 -0.70
N ILE A 305 -12.78 5.86 -1.64
CA ILE A 305 -12.52 5.54 -3.05
C ILE A 305 -11.55 6.58 -3.64
N ALA A 306 -11.75 7.87 -3.36
CA ALA A 306 -10.84 8.92 -3.81
C ALA A 306 -9.40 8.71 -3.30
N MET A 307 -9.23 8.34 -2.02
CA MET A 307 -7.91 8.02 -1.46
C MET A 307 -7.27 6.79 -2.12
N ILE A 308 -8.06 5.75 -2.38
CA ILE A 308 -7.61 4.50 -3.01
C ILE A 308 -7.23 4.74 -4.49
N ASP A 309 -8.00 5.53 -5.21
CA ASP A 309 -7.71 5.91 -6.60
C ASP A 309 -6.48 6.80 -6.72
N ALA A 310 -6.25 7.69 -5.75
CA ALA A 310 -5.00 8.45 -5.66
C ALA A 310 -3.80 7.49 -5.51
N ALA A 311 -3.89 6.51 -4.61
CA ALA A 311 -2.84 5.50 -4.43
C ALA A 311 -2.59 4.69 -5.71
N PHE A 312 -3.66 4.26 -6.39
CA PHE A 312 -3.58 3.56 -7.67
C PHE A 312 -2.87 4.41 -8.73
N SER A 313 -3.31 5.65 -8.93
CA SER A 313 -2.73 6.59 -9.89
C SER A 313 -1.24 6.84 -9.64
N MET A 314 -0.85 7.05 -8.37
CA MET A 314 0.56 7.15 -7.97
C MET A 314 1.36 5.92 -8.39
N SER A 315 0.82 4.72 -8.20
CA SER A 315 1.51 3.49 -8.60
C SER A 315 1.71 3.41 -10.12
N MET A 316 0.73 3.84 -10.90
CA MET A 316 0.81 3.86 -12.37
C MET A 316 1.83 4.89 -12.89
N GLN A 317 2.08 5.95 -12.11
CA GLN A 317 3.09 6.98 -12.39
C GLN A 317 4.49 6.62 -11.88
N GLY A 318 4.71 5.41 -11.35
CA GLY A 318 5.99 4.98 -10.81
C GLY A 318 6.30 5.50 -9.40
N GLN A 319 5.33 6.14 -8.73
CA GLN A 319 5.47 6.64 -7.35
C GLN A 319 5.14 5.54 -6.32
N GLY A 320 5.82 4.39 -6.42
CA GLY A 320 5.49 3.16 -5.68
C GLY A 320 5.47 3.34 -4.16
N SER A 321 6.44 4.06 -3.59
CA SER A 321 6.52 4.27 -2.13
C SER A 321 5.34 5.10 -1.58
N ALA A 322 4.95 6.16 -2.30
CA ALA A 322 3.82 7.00 -1.92
C ALA A 322 2.49 6.23 -2.05
N ALA A 323 2.32 5.50 -3.16
CA ALA A 323 1.19 4.62 -3.40
C ALA A 323 1.04 3.56 -2.29
N GLN A 324 2.16 2.93 -1.88
CA GLN A 324 2.16 1.92 -0.82
C GLN A 324 1.74 2.50 0.53
N SER A 325 2.18 3.72 0.84
CA SER A 325 1.79 4.42 2.08
C SER A 325 0.28 4.64 2.15
N LEU A 326 -0.32 5.21 1.09
CA LEU A 326 -1.77 5.43 1.02
C LEU A 326 -2.57 4.11 1.01
N THR A 327 -2.10 3.09 0.31
CA THR A 327 -2.74 1.76 0.28
C THR A 327 -2.77 1.13 1.68
N ARG A 328 -1.67 1.25 2.43
CA ARG A 328 -1.58 0.78 3.81
C ARG A 328 -2.55 1.53 4.72
N ARG A 329 -2.62 2.86 4.57
CA ARG A 329 -3.56 3.70 5.31
C ARG A 329 -5.02 3.33 5.03
N ALA A 330 -5.39 3.12 3.77
CA ALA A 330 -6.72 2.63 3.42
C ALA A 330 -7.07 1.32 4.14
N SER A 331 -6.11 0.40 4.20
CA SER A 331 -6.27 -0.90 4.89
C SER A 331 -6.44 -0.75 6.41
N TRP A 332 -5.71 0.19 7.04
CA TRP A 332 -5.87 0.49 8.47
C TRP A 332 -7.20 1.16 8.78
N CYS A 333 -7.64 2.08 7.93
CA CYS A 333 -8.96 2.71 8.08
C CYS A 333 -10.07 1.66 7.98
N ALA A 334 -10.02 0.79 6.97
CA ALA A 334 -10.94 -0.31 6.82
C ALA A 334 -10.93 -1.26 8.03
N THR A 335 -9.75 -1.55 8.59
CA THR A 335 -9.61 -2.38 9.78
C THR A 335 -10.28 -1.73 11.00
N SER A 336 -10.04 -0.44 11.21
CA SER A 336 -10.61 0.35 12.30
C SER A 336 -12.14 0.37 12.22
N LEU A 337 -12.68 0.66 11.03
CA LEU A 337 -14.11 0.65 10.77
C LEU A 337 -14.75 -0.71 11.05
N ALA A 338 -14.12 -1.79 10.58
CA ALA A 338 -14.63 -3.15 10.80
C ALA A 338 -14.69 -3.50 12.30
N LEU A 339 -13.64 -3.15 13.05
CA LEU A 339 -13.55 -3.42 14.49
C LEU A 339 -14.46 -2.51 15.33
N ALA A 340 -14.80 -1.32 14.82
CA ALA A 340 -15.77 -0.41 15.41
C ALA A 340 -17.23 -0.71 15.00
N GLY A 341 -17.48 -1.77 14.22
CA GLY A 341 -18.83 -2.21 13.83
C GLY A 341 -19.37 -1.62 12.52
N TYR A 342 -18.62 -0.75 11.83
CA TYR A 342 -18.97 -0.21 10.51
C TYR A 342 -18.62 -1.20 9.38
N THR A 343 -19.15 -2.42 9.46
CA THR A 343 -18.74 -3.55 8.62
C THR A 343 -18.98 -3.34 7.13
N GLN A 344 -20.08 -2.69 6.74
CA GLN A 344 -20.40 -2.44 5.33
C GLN A 344 -19.43 -1.43 4.70
N LEU A 345 -19.19 -0.31 5.37
CA LEU A 345 -18.23 0.69 4.90
C LEU A 345 -16.81 0.10 4.86
N ALA A 346 -16.39 -0.58 5.93
CA ALA A 346 -15.08 -1.24 6.00
C ALA A 346 -14.87 -2.21 4.83
N ARG A 347 -15.89 -3.00 4.52
CA ARG A 347 -15.87 -3.93 3.38
C ARG A 347 -15.67 -3.19 2.06
N THR A 348 -16.41 -2.13 1.80
CA THR A 348 -16.23 -1.32 0.59
C THR A 348 -14.79 -0.82 0.47
N VAL A 349 -14.22 -0.29 1.54
CA VAL A 349 -12.82 0.16 1.55
C VAL A 349 -11.86 -0.99 1.22
N PHE A 350 -12.04 -2.18 1.84
CA PHE A 350 -11.20 -3.35 1.54
C PHE A 350 -11.33 -3.82 0.09
N GLU A 351 -12.54 -3.93 -0.44
CA GLU A 351 -12.79 -4.42 -1.80
C GLU A 351 -12.17 -3.49 -2.84
N PHE A 352 -12.39 -2.17 -2.73
CA PHE A 352 -11.78 -1.20 -3.63
C PHE A 352 -10.26 -1.19 -3.52
N THR A 353 -9.70 -1.29 -2.31
CA THR A 353 -8.25 -1.36 -2.09
C THR A 353 -7.66 -2.60 -2.78
N LEU A 354 -8.28 -3.76 -2.60
CA LEU A 354 -7.83 -5.02 -3.20
C LEU A 354 -7.97 -5.03 -4.74
N ASP A 355 -9.06 -4.49 -5.28
CA ASP A 355 -9.25 -4.34 -6.73
C ASP A 355 -8.13 -3.49 -7.35
N ARG A 356 -7.82 -2.31 -6.76
CA ARG A 356 -6.74 -1.46 -7.27
C ARG A 356 -5.37 -2.13 -7.18
N ILE A 357 -5.06 -2.82 -6.08
CA ILE A 357 -3.82 -3.62 -5.97
C ILE A 357 -3.75 -4.70 -7.06
N ALA A 358 -4.85 -5.40 -7.32
CA ALA A 358 -4.92 -6.45 -8.33
C ALA A 358 -4.68 -5.87 -9.75
N ARG A 359 -5.30 -4.72 -10.06
CA ARG A 359 -5.07 -3.99 -11.31
C ARG A 359 -3.61 -3.55 -11.47
N THR A 360 -2.99 -2.99 -10.44
CA THR A 360 -1.57 -2.61 -10.47
C THR A 360 -0.67 -3.81 -10.75
N ARG A 361 -0.94 -4.96 -10.12
CA ARG A 361 -0.19 -6.19 -10.37
C ARG A 361 -0.38 -6.70 -11.79
N ARG A 362 -1.62 -6.69 -12.29
CA ARG A 362 -1.92 -7.09 -13.66
C ARG A 362 -1.28 -6.16 -14.68
N PHE A 363 -1.26 -4.86 -14.43
CA PHE A 363 -0.54 -3.90 -15.26
C PHE A 363 0.96 -4.26 -15.33
N ALA A 364 1.61 -4.52 -14.18
CA ALA A 364 3.01 -4.91 -14.16
C ALA A 364 3.28 -6.21 -14.94
N ASP A 365 2.42 -7.21 -14.82
CA ASP A 365 2.49 -8.46 -15.60
C ASP A 365 2.35 -8.20 -17.12
N LEU A 366 1.37 -7.40 -17.53
CA LEU A 366 1.20 -7.04 -18.95
C LEU A 366 2.39 -6.25 -19.50
N GLN A 367 3.00 -5.36 -18.72
CA GLN A 367 4.22 -4.65 -19.11
C GLN A 367 5.37 -5.63 -19.40
N ILE A 368 5.55 -6.67 -18.56
CA ILE A 368 6.53 -7.73 -18.80
C ILE A 368 6.21 -8.50 -20.08
N GLN A 369 4.94 -8.87 -20.28
CA GLN A 369 4.52 -9.59 -21.49
C GLN A 369 4.71 -8.75 -22.76
N MET A 370 4.42 -7.45 -22.73
CA MET A 370 4.68 -6.54 -23.85
C MET A 370 6.17 -6.44 -24.17
N ALA A 371 7.05 -6.48 -23.17
CA ALA A 371 8.49 -6.51 -23.41
C ALA A 371 8.94 -7.81 -24.11
N LEU A 372 8.30 -8.93 -23.82
CA LEU A 372 8.57 -10.23 -24.44
C LEU A 372 7.91 -10.37 -25.83
N TYR A 373 6.74 -9.76 -26.01
CA TYR A 373 5.89 -9.85 -27.20
C TYR A 373 5.46 -8.46 -27.71
N PRO A 374 6.39 -7.61 -28.17
CA PRO A 374 6.13 -6.18 -28.43
C PRO A 374 5.13 -5.86 -29.55
N ASN A 375 4.81 -6.86 -30.39
CA ASN A 375 3.92 -6.70 -31.55
C ASN A 375 2.54 -7.33 -31.34
N ASP A 376 2.18 -7.78 -30.13
CA ASP A 376 0.86 -8.33 -29.84
C ASP A 376 -0.15 -7.19 -29.53
N PRO A 377 -1.13 -6.92 -30.42
CA PRO A 377 -2.11 -5.85 -30.20
C PRO A 377 -3.09 -6.16 -29.06
N SER A 378 -3.27 -7.43 -28.68
CA SER A 378 -4.16 -7.80 -27.56
C SER A 378 -3.61 -7.32 -26.22
N LEU A 379 -2.28 -7.33 -26.06
CA LEU A 379 -1.60 -6.84 -24.85
C LEU A 379 -1.72 -5.32 -24.70
N GLN A 380 -1.63 -4.59 -25.81
CA GLN A 380 -1.80 -3.13 -25.81
C GLN A 380 -3.22 -2.72 -25.40
N ASN A 381 -4.23 -3.44 -25.90
CA ASN A 381 -5.62 -3.22 -25.51
C ASN A 381 -5.86 -3.55 -24.03
N ALA A 382 -5.32 -4.68 -23.55
CA ALA A 382 -5.45 -5.07 -22.14
C ALA A 382 -4.78 -4.07 -21.19
N VAL A 383 -3.66 -3.45 -21.58
CA VAL A 383 -3.05 -2.36 -20.82
C VAL A 383 -3.93 -1.11 -20.83
N ALA A 384 -4.46 -0.73 -21.98
CA ALA A 384 -5.34 0.43 -22.10
C ALA A 384 -6.60 0.28 -21.22
N GLU A 385 -7.18 -0.92 -21.14
CA GLU A 385 -8.33 -1.24 -20.27
C GLU A 385 -8.02 -1.09 -18.77
N ILE A 386 -6.81 -1.43 -18.33
CA ILE A 386 -6.42 -1.32 -16.92
C ILE A 386 -6.11 0.11 -16.51
N VAL A 387 -5.48 0.87 -17.42
CA VAL A 387 -5.06 2.26 -17.19
C VAL A 387 -6.24 3.22 -17.36
N ALA A 388 -7.24 2.86 -18.18
CA ALA A 388 -8.46 3.65 -18.31
C ALA A 388 -9.00 3.99 -16.91
N PRO A 389 -9.41 5.25 -16.66
CA PRO A 389 -10.06 5.58 -15.41
C PRO A 389 -11.21 4.61 -15.28
N ALA A 390 -11.14 3.72 -14.29
CA ALA A 390 -12.21 2.78 -14.06
C ALA A 390 -13.47 3.63 -14.04
N ALA A 391 -14.47 3.28 -14.85
CA ALA A 391 -15.82 3.62 -14.45
C ALA A 391 -15.85 3.14 -12.99
N ASN A 392 -15.99 4.08 -12.03
CA ASN A 392 -16.29 3.69 -10.67
C ASN A 392 -17.37 2.65 -10.87
N PRO A 393 -17.14 1.36 -10.57
CA PRO A 393 -18.25 0.45 -10.58
C PRO A 393 -19.09 1.10 -9.51
N GLY A 394 -20.16 1.79 -9.93
CA GLY A 394 -20.60 2.93 -9.16
C GLY A 394 -21.08 2.43 -7.81
N THR A 395 -21.98 3.20 -7.26
CA THR A 395 -23.07 2.56 -6.56
C THR A 395 -23.77 1.43 -7.37
N GLN A 396 -23.33 0.98 -8.56
CA GLN A 396 -23.73 -0.29 -9.19
C GLN A 396 -23.43 -1.54 -8.35
N PHE A 397 -22.30 -1.62 -7.63
CA PHE A 397 -22.13 -2.65 -6.59
C PHE A 397 -23.08 -2.44 -5.39
N MET A 398 -23.67 -1.25 -5.28
CA MET A 398 -24.64 -0.84 -4.25
C MET A 398 -26.10 -0.81 -4.78
N SER A 399 -26.34 -0.99 -6.09
CA SER A 399 -27.63 -0.89 -6.79
C SER A 399 -28.07 -2.22 -7.37
N ASP A 400 -27.14 -3.16 -7.55
CA ASP A 400 -27.45 -4.57 -7.29
C ASP A 400 -27.84 -4.59 -5.81
N GLY A 401 -29.11 -4.25 -5.53
CA GLY A 401 -29.62 -4.18 -4.18
C GLY A 401 -29.16 -5.44 -3.49
N TYR A 402 -28.54 -5.28 -2.31
CA TYR A 402 -28.48 -6.36 -1.37
C TYR A 402 -29.93 -6.66 -0.99
N HIS A 403 -30.60 -7.43 -1.84
CA HIS A 403 -31.40 -8.51 -1.35
C HIS A 403 -30.42 -9.37 -0.55
N ALA A 404 -30.22 -9.01 0.72
CA ALA A 404 -30.42 -10.04 1.72
C ALA A 404 -31.64 -10.78 1.20
N LEU A 405 -31.48 -12.06 0.82
CA LEU A 405 -32.65 -12.92 0.79
C LEU A 405 -33.40 -12.56 2.07
N ASP A 406 -34.66 -12.15 1.92
CA ASP A 406 -35.53 -11.68 3.00
C ASP A 406 -35.83 -12.88 3.92
N ASP A 407 -34.77 -13.47 4.46
CA ASP A 407 -34.66 -14.69 5.25
C ASP A 407 -34.59 -14.36 6.73
N ASN A 408 -34.65 -13.07 7.08
CA ASN A 408 -35.21 -12.63 8.35
C ASN A 408 -36.74 -12.83 8.40
N GLN A 409 -37.28 -13.77 7.63
CA GLN A 409 -38.48 -14.49 8.08
C GLN A 409 -38.10 -15.27 9.34
N PRO A 410 -38.62 -14.92 10.53
CA PRO A 410 -38.49 -15.78 11.70
C PRO A 410 -39.09 -17.15 11.36
N GLY A 411 -38.22 -18.14 11.10
CA GLY A 411 -38.65 -19.51 10.79
C GLY A 411 -37.88 -20.29 9.72
N ASN A 412 -36.91 -19.73 8.97
CA ASN A 412 -36.09 -20.51 8.04
C ASN A 412 -34.91 -21.19 8.77
N PRO A 413 -34.94 -22.52 9.04
CA PRO A 413 -33.89 -23.17 9.83
C PRO A 413 -32.53 -23.19 9.11
N ALA A 414 -32.52 -23.18 7.77
CA ALA A 414 -31.30 -23.22 6.99
C ALA A 414 -30.50 -21.92 7.10
N ALA A 415 -31.19 -20.77 7.03
CA ALA A 415 -30.56 -19.45 7.19
C ALA A 415 -30.02 -19.26 8.61
N ALA A 416 -30.74 -19.74 9.64
CA ALA A 416 -30.28 -19.70 11.03
C ALA A 416 -29.01 -20.55 11.23
N LEU A 417 -28.99 -21.78 10.71
CA LEU A 417 -27.82 -22.66 10.76
C LEU A 417 -26.62 -22.05 10.03
N TYR A 418 -26.83 -21.42 8.87
CA TYR A 418 -25.77 -20.75 8.14
C TYR A 418 -25.23 -19.54 8.89
N ALA A 419 -26.12 -18.73 9.48
CA ALA A 419 -25.77 -17.62 10.35
C ALA A 419 -24.97 -18.08 11.57
N GLU A 420 -25.27 -19.24 12.13
CA GLU A 420 -24.53 -19.78 13.28
C GLU A 420 -23.13 -20.28 12.89
N HIS A 421 -23.01 -21.02 11.79
CA HIS A 421 -21.79 -21.80 11.49
C HIS A 421 -20.92 -21.25 10.35
N CYS A 422 -21.50 -20.56 9.37
CA CYS A 422 -20.84 -20.28 8.10
C CYS A 422 -20.59 -18.78 7.85
N HIS A 423 -21.47 -17.89 8.31
CA HIS A 423 -21.45 -16.46 7.96
C HIS A 423 -20.13 -15.77 8.33
N ILE A 424 -19.51 -16.19 9.43
CA ILE A 424 -18.32 -15.52 9.98
C ILE A 424 -17.16 -15.56 8.98
N CYS A 425 -17.10 -16.62 8.15
CA CYS A 425 -16.11 -16.80 7.10
C CYS A 425 -16.69 -16.44 5.71
N HIS A 426 -17.86 -16.97 5.37
CA HIS A 426 -18.39 -16.88 4.01
C HIS A 426 -19.27 -15.63 3.74
N GLY A 427 -19.53 -14.81 4.76
CA GLY A 427 -20.40 -13.64 4.66
C GLY A 427 -21.87 -14.01 4.68
N SER A 428 -22.75 -13.11 5.16
CA SER A 428 -24.19 -13.38 5.23
C SER A 428 -24.85 -13.56 3.86
N SER A 429 -24.22 -13.05 2.80
CA SER A 429 -24.64 -13.16 1.39
C SER A 429 -23.96 -14.31 0.64
N GLY A 430 -23.09 -15.07 1.31
CA GLY A 430 -22.34 -16.18 0.70
C GLY A 430 -21.23 -15.75 -0.26
N ASP A 431 -20.78 -14.50 -0.22
CA ASP A 431 -19.80 -13.92 -1.14
C ASP A 431 -18.33 -14.11 -0.73
N GLY A 432 -18.08 -14.87 0.34
CA GLY A 432 -16.73 -15.15 0.82
C GLY A 432 -16.10 -14.01 1.64
N TYR A 433 -16.85 -12.93 1.94
CA TYR A 433 -16.38 -11.76 2.68
C TYR A 433 -16.92 -11.68 4.11
N GLY A 434 -16.94 -12.80 4.84
CA GLY A 434 -17.27 -12.79 6.26
C GLY A 434 -16.27 -11.99 7.10
N PRO A 435 -16.63 -11.53 8.31
CA PRO A 435 -15.74 -10.74 9.17
C PRO A 435 -14.37 -11.37 9.43
N ALA A 436 -14.28 -12.72 9.43
CA ALA A 436 -13.02 -13.43 9.59
C ALA A 436 -12.21 -13.57 8.29
N ALA A 437 -12.83 -13.42 7.11
CA ALA A 437 -12.25 -13.75 5.80
C ALA A 437 -10.86 -13.13 5.58
N ARG A 438 -10.66 -11.87 6.00
CA ARG A 438 -9.37 -11.15 5.86
C ARG A 438 -8.18 -11.82 6.56
N HIS A 439 -8.43 -12.69 7.53
CA HIS A 439 -7.41 -13.42 8.28
C HIS A 439 -7.19 -14.86 7.77
N LEU A 440 -7.90 -15.28 6.72
CA LEU A 440 -7.91 -16.65 6.25
C LEU A 440 -7.11 -16.79 4.95
N PHE A 441 -6.27 -17.83 4.89
CA PHE A 441 -5.59 -18.22 3.67
C PHE A 441 -5.75 -19.74 3.45
N PRO A 442 -6.35 -20.19 2.34
CA PRO A 442 -6.97 -19.38 1.28
C PRO A 442 -8.21 -18.60 1.78
N LEU A 443 -8.63 -17.60 1.01
CA LEU A 443 -9.89 -16.90 1.24
C LEU A 443 -11.08 -17.89 1.17
N PRO A 444 -12.15 -17.65 1.96
CA PRO A 444 -13.41 -18.37 1.83
C PRO A 444 -13.96 -18.30 0.41
N ARG A 445 -14.79 -19.28 0.06
CA ARG A 445 -15.40 -19.36 -1.27
C ARG A 445 -16.54 -18.35 -1.37
N ASP A 446 -16.53 -17.54 -2.43
CA ASP A 446 -17.72 -16.84 -2.91
C ASP A 446 -18.65 -17.85 -3.61
N PHE A 447 -19.72 -18.25 -2.94
CA PHE A 447 -20.71 -19.18 -3.46
C PHE A 447 -21.56 -18.59 -4.59
N ARG A 448 -21.55 -17.27 -4.78
CA ARG A 448 -22.36 -16.60 -5.82
C ARG A 448 -21.65 -16.59 -7.17
N ARG A 449 -20.31 -16.48 -7.16
CA ARG A 449 -19.53 -16.19 -8.38
C ARG A 449 -18.49 -17.25 -8.72
N GLU A 450 -18.04 -18.02 -7.74
CA GLU A 450 -16.93 -18.94 -7.94
C GLU A 450 -17.38 -20.40 -8.05
N PRO A 451 -16.72 -21.20 -8.90
CA PRO A 451 -16.99 -22.62 -8.95
C PRO A 451 -16.56 -23.30 -7.65
N MET A 452 -17.29 -24.37 -7.31
CA MET A 452 -16.89 -25.28 -6.23
C MET A 452 -15.61 -26.02 -6.63
N ARG A 453 -14.68 -26.16 -5.67
CA ARG A 453 -13.37 -26.79 -5.91
C ARG A 453 -13.41 -28.31 -5.79
N ILE A 454 -14.33 -28.85 -4.99
CA ILE A 454 -14.54 -30.28 -4.81
C ILE A 454 -15.75 -30.67 -5.66
N VAL A 455 -15.51 -31.47 -6.69
CA VAL A 455 -16.51 -31.85 -7.70
C VAL A 455 -16.39 -33.32 -8.04
N SER A 456 -17.49 -34.06 -8.04
CA SER A 456 -17.50 -35.47 -8.46
C SER A 456 -18.10 -35.66 -9.83
N ALA A 457 -18.93 -34.75 -10.35
CA ALA A 457 -19.59 -34.93 -11.63
C ALA A 457 -18.63 -34.82 -12.82
N VAL A 458 -18.88 -35.60 -13.87
CA VAL A 458 -18.06 -35.63 -15.10
C VAL A 458 -18.01 -34.27 -15.80
N ASN A 459 -19.10 -33.48 -15.70
CA ASN A 459 -19.15 -32.11 -16.20
C ASN A 459 -18.43 -31.08 -15.30
N ARG A 460 -17.72 -31.55 -14.27
CA ARG A 460 -16.91 -30.75 -13.33
C ARG A 460 -17.74 -29.77 -12.48
N LEU A 461 -19.03 -30.01 -12.32
CA LEU A 461 -19.89 -29.31 -11.36
C LEU A 461 -19.95 -30.08 -10.03
N ALA A 462 -20.16 -29.35 -8.93
CA ALA A 462 -20.37 -29.97 -7.63
C ALA A 462 -21.78 -30.54 -7.53
N THR A 463 -21.89 -31.79 -7.11
CA THR A 463 -23.14 -32.39 -6.66
C THR A 463 -23.49 -31.88 -5.26
N ASP A 464 -24.75 -32.07 -4.85
CA ASP A 464 -25.15 -31.77 -3.47
C ASP A 464 -24.38 -32.62 -2.45
N GLN A 465 -24.00 -33.83 -2.85
CA GLN A 465 -23.20 -34.74 -2.03
C GLN A 465 -21.76 -34.23 -1.86
N ASP A 466 -21.18 -33.55 -2.86
CA ASP A 466 -19.87 -32.89 -2.74
C ASP A 466 -19.93 -31.74 -1.72
N ILE A 467 -21.00 -30.92 -1.76
CA ILE A 467 -21.20 -29.81 -0.81
C ILE A 467 -21.42 -30.38 0.60
N ALA A 468 -22.31 -31.36 0.76
CA ALA A 468 -22.59 -32.02 2.03
C ALA A 468 -21.33 -32.62 2.65
N ARG A 469 -20.52 -33.31 1.84
CA ARG A 469 -19.25 -33.90 2.27
C ARG A 469 -18.25 -32.82 2.67
N THR A 470 -18.17 -31.72 1.92
CA THR A 470 -17.29 -30.58 2.25
C THR A 470 -17.70 -29.92 3.57
N ILE A 471 -18.99 -29.79 3.86
CA ILE A 471 -19.48 -29.27 5.15
C ILE A 471 -19.06 -30.23 6.28
N ARG A 472 -19.32 -31.53 6.13
CA ARG A 472 -19.01 -32.52 7.17
C ARG A 472 -17.52 -32.63 7.46
N LEU A 473 -16.68 -32.68 6.44
CA LEU A 473 -15.23 -32.87 6.60
C LEU A 473 -14.47 -31.54 6.79
N GLY A 474 -15.12 -30.41 6.50
CA GLY A 474 -14.44 -29.14 6.32
C GLY A 474 -13.52 -29.17 5.10
N MET A 475 -12.53 -28.30 5.09
CA MET A 475 -11.47 -28.30 4.07
C MET A 475 -10.10 -28.48 4.72
N PRO A 476 -9.62 -29.72 4.87
CA PRO A 476 -8.34 -30.03 5.51
C PRO A 476 -7.17 -29.19 4.98
N GLY A 477 -6.39 -28.64 5.91
CA GLY A 477 -5.31 -27.70 5.60
C GLY A 477 -5.80 -26.34 5.09
N SER A 478 -6.99 -25.91 5.52
CA SER A 478 -7.48 -24.53 5.48
C SER A 478 -8.12 -24.20 6.83
N SER A 479 -8.70 -23.01 6.98
CA SER A 479 -9.42 -22.62 8.20
C SER A 479 -10.88 -23.08 8.25
N MET A 480 -11.41 -23.74 7.21
CA MET A 480 -12.78 -24.25 7.25
C MET A 480 -12.83 -25.54 8.10
N PRO A 481 -13.46 -25.49 9.29
CA PRO A 481 -13.52 -26.64 10.20
C PRO A 481 -14.46 -27.72 9.68
N SER A 482 -14.38 -28.89 10.29
CA SER A 482 -15.35 -29.98 10.11
C SER A 482 -16.59 -29.69 10.95
N PHE A 483 -17.77 -29.93 10.37
CA PHE A 483 -19.07 -29.86 11.05
C PHE A 483 -19.70 -31.27 11.12
N SER A 484 -18.92 -32.24 11.60
CA SER A 484 -19.31 -33.65 11.68
C SER A 484 -20.45 -33.93 12.67
N GLU A 485 -20.69 -32.99 13.58
CA GLU A 485 -21.72 -33.02 14.61
C GLU A 485 -23.12 -32.67 14.09
N LEU A 486 -23.23 -32.02 12.92
CA LEU A 486 -24.50 -31.69 12.30
C LEU A 486 -25.20 -32.94 11.77
N SER A 487 -26.50 -33.03 12.02
CA SER A 487 -27.36 -34.09 11.48
C SER A 487 -27.45 -34.02 9.96
N GLU A 488 -27.86 -35.12 9.33
CA GLU A 488 -28.06 -35.14 7.87
C GLU A 488 -29.07 -34.09 7.41
N THR A 489 -30.12 -33.85 8.19
CA THR A 489 -31.13 -32.84 7.89
C THR A 489 -30.54 -31.43 7.93
N GLU A 490 -29.73 -31.10 8.94
CA GLU A 490 -29.07 -29.79 9.05
C GLU A 490 -28.05 -29.58 7.92
N VAL A 491 -27.27 -30.61 7.58
CA VAL A 491 -26.35 -30.54 6.44
C VAL A 491 -27.10 -30.31 5.14
N ASN A 492 -28.20 -31.04 4.89
CA ASN A 492 -29.00 -30.84 3.68
C ASN A 492 -29.67 -29.46 3.63
N GLN A 493 -30.05 -28.89 4.78
CA GLN A 493 -30.53 -27.51 4.87
C GLN A 493 -29.43 -26.51 4.46
N LEU A 494 -28.21 -26.68 4.98
CA LEU A 494 -27.06 -25.86 4.59
C LEU A 494 -26.71 -26.00 3.11
N VAL A 495 -26.76 -27.22 2.56
CA VAL A 495 -26.57 -27.46 1.11
C VAL A 495 -27.59 -26.66 0.31
N GLY A 496 -28.87 -26.76 0.66
CA GLY A 496 -29.94 -25.98 0.02
C GLY A 496 -29.68 -24.48 0.09
N HIS A 497 -29.20 -23.97 1.22
CA HIS A 497 -28.88 -22.55 1.37
C HIS A 497 -27.67 -22.11 0.54
N VAL A 498 -26.63 -22.95 0.44
CA VAL A 498 -25.50 -22.70 -0.48
C VAL A 498 -25.96 -22.68 -1.94
N ARG A 499 -26.90 -23.58 -2.33
CA ARG A 499 -27.50 -23.56 -3.67
C ARG A 499 -28.29 -22.29 -3.94
N GLN A 500 -29.00 -21.75 -2.94
CA GLN A 500 -29.70 -20.47 -3.07
C GLN A 500 -28.72 -19.32 -3.40
N PHE A 501 -27.56 -19.26 -2.74
CA PHE A 501 -26.53 -18.28 -3.10
C PHE A 501 -26.00 -18.46 -4.52
N GLN A 502 -25.76 -19.70 -4.95
CA GLN A 502 -25.34 -20.00 -6.32
C GLN A 502 -26.39 -19.55 -7.34
N THR A 503 -27.66 -19.89 -7.13
CA THR A 503 -28.75 -19.49 -8.02
C THR A 503 -28.90 -17.97 -8.09
N ALA A 504 -28.84 -17.28 -6.94
CA ALA A 504 -28.92 -15.82 -6.89
C ALA A 504 -27.75 -15.16 -7.64
N GLY A 505 -26.51 -15.62 -7.42
CA GLY A 505 -25.34 -15.08 -8.11
C GLY A 505 -25.35 -15.32 -9.62
N LEU A 506 -25.83 -16.50 -10.04
CA LEU A 506 -26.03 -16.86 -11.44
C LEU A 506 -27.13 -16.01 -12.09
N GLN A 507 -28.22 -15.73 -11.39
CA GLN A 507 -29.28 -14.84 -11.86
C GLN A 507 -28.75 -13.42 -12.10
N GLU A 508 -27.97 -12.87 -11.17
CA GLU A 508 -27.32 -11.58 -11.33
C GLU A 508 -26.33 -11.57 -12.51
N GLN A 509 -25.55 -12.63 -12.67
CA GLN A 509 -24.66 -12.78 -13.80
C GLN A 509 -25.45 -12.76 -15.12
N PHE A 510 -26.53 -13.52 -15.22
CA PHE A 510 -27.37 -13.57 -16.41
C PHE A 510 -27.95 -12.19 -16.75
N GLN A 511 -28.45 -11.47 -15.74
CA GLN A 511 -28.98 -10.11 -15.93
C GLN A 511 -27.91 -9.13 -16.42
N ARG A 512 -26.67 -9.22 -15.90
CA ARG A 512 -25.54 -8.42 -16.38
C ARG A 512 -25.16 -8.76 -17.82
N GLU A 513 -25.10 -10.04 -18.17
CA GLU A 513 -24.84 -10.48 -19.54
C GLU A 513 -25.93 -9.98 -20.49
N LEU A 514 -27.20 -10.06 -20.08
CA LEU A 514 -28.34 -9.57 -20.84
C LEU A 514 -28.28 -8.05 -21.08
N ALA A 515 -27.91 -7.28 -20.06
CA ALA A 515 -27.79 -5.82 -20.14
C ALA A 515 -26.67 -5.35 -21.11
N ASN A 516 -25.67 -6.21 -21.36
CA ASN A 516 -24.58 -5.93 -22.28
C ASN A 516 -24.90 -6.28 -23.74
N LEU A 517 -26.05 -6.90 -24.01
CA LEU A 517 -26.47 -7.24 -25.36
C LEU A 517 -27.19 -6.07 -26.06
N PRO A 518 -27.15 -6.01 -27.41
CA PRO A 518 -28.02 -5.12 -28.18
C PRO A 518 -29.49 -5.30 -27.79
N ALA A 519 -30.27 -4.21 -27.75
CA ALA A 519 -31.63 -4.22 -27.20
C ALA A 519 -32.60 -5.18 -27.94
N ASP A 520 -32.42 -5.35 -29.25
CA ASP A 520 -33.14 -6.31 -30.08
C ASP A 520 -32.81 -7.77 -29.71
N THR A 521 -31.55 -8.04 -29.37
CA THR A 521 -31.12 -9.36 -28.90
C THR A 521 -31.59 -9.63 -27.47
N ALA A 522 -31.46 -8.65 -26.56
CA ALA A 522 -31.87 -8.78 -25.18
C ALA A 522 -33.38 -9.00 -25.02
N SER A 523 -34.20 -8.34 -25.85
CA SER A 523 -35.66 -8.51 -25.83
C SER A 523 -36.16 -9.85 -26.38
N ALA A 524 -35.31 -10.60 -27.08
CA ALA A 524 -35.62 -11.95 -27.57
C ALA A 524 -35.36 -13.05 -26.52
N VAL A 525 -34.62 -12.74 -25.45
CA VAL A 525 -34.31 -13.70 -24.38
C VAL A 525 -35.51 -13.87 -23.46
N SER A 526 -35.95 -15.11 -23.29
CA SER A 526 -37.12 -15.51 -22.53
C SER A 526 -36.76 -16.08 -21.15
N ALA A 527 -37.78 -16.30 -20.30
CA ALA A 527 -37.60 -16.99 -19.03
C ALA A 527 -37.12 -18.45 -19.20
N SER A 528 -37.49 -19.11 -20.30
CA SER A 528 -37.03 -20.48 -20.61
C SER A 528 -35.54 -20.51 -20.92
N ASP A 529 -35.02 -19.47 -21.58
CA ASP A 529 -33.58 -19.35 -21.88
C ASP A 529 -32.78 -19.18 -20.60
N PHE A 530 -33.34 -18.46 -19.61
CA PHE A 530 -32.73 -18.36 -18.28
C PHE A 530 -32.71 -19.70 -17.54
N GLU A 531 -33.82 -20.45 -17.55
CA GLU A 531 -33.88 -21.77 -16.91
C GLU A 531 -32.88 -22.75 -17.52
N GLU A 532 -32.76 -22.78 -18.86
CA GLU A 532 -31.76 -23.61 -19.55
C GLU A 532 -30.32 -23.17 -19.23
N TRP A 533 -30.07 -21.86 -19.25
CA TRP A 533 -28.76 -21.29 -18.90
C TRP A 533 -28.33 -21.62 -17.47
N LEU A 534 -29.29 -21.61 -16.54
CA LEU A 534 -29.11 -21.97 -15.14
C LEU A 534 -28.87 -23.47 -14.97
N ALA A 535 -29.67 -24.32 -15.65
CA ALA A 535 -29.55 -25.77 -15.59
C ALA A 535 -28.16 -26.25 -16.01
N VAL A 536 -27.60 -25.72 -17.12
CA VAL A 536 -26.24 -26.08 -17.58
C VAL A 536 -25.16 -25.77 -16.55
N ARG A 537 -25.39 -24.83 -15.62
CA ARG A 537 -24.42 -24.36 -14.62
C ARG A 537 -24.60 -24.95 -13.23
N LEU A 538 -25.78 -25.49 -12.91
CA LEU A 538 -26.09 -26.07 -11.60
C LEU A 538 -26.35 -27.58 -11.63
N ASP A 539 -26.81 -28.12 -12.77
CA ASP A 539 -27.13 -29.54 -12.91
C ASP A 539 -25.85 -30.36 -13.01
N ALA A 540 -25.38 -30.82 -11.86
CA ALA A 540 -24.27 -31.73 -11.78
C ALA A 540 -24.70 -33.08 -12.36
N GLY A 541 -24.08 -33.46 -13.48
CA GLY A 541 -24.35 -34.73 -14.14
C GLY A 541 -23.87 -35.92 -13.31
N THR A 542 -23.71 -37.07 -13.97
CA THR A 542 -23.29 -38.31 -13.30
C THR A 542 -21.97 -38.13 -12.55
N ALA A 543 -21.93 -38.58 -11.29
CA ALA A 543 -20.71 -38.63 -10.50
C ALA A 543 -19.72 -39.64 -11.11
N LEU A 544 -18.48 -39.21 -11.28
CA LEU A 544 -17.39 -40.05 -11.74
C LEU A 544 -17.05 -41.07 -10.64
N SER A 545 -17.23 -42.35 -10.95
CA SER A 545 -16.79 -43.46 -10.10
C SER A 545 -15.43 -43.98 -10.53
N LEU A 546 -14.77 -44.72 -9.65
CA LEU A 546 -13.62 -45.54 -10.05
C LEU A 546 -14.08 -46.55 -11.12
N PRO A 547 -13.30 -46.75 -12.19
CA PRO A 547 -13.50 -47.85 -13.14
C PRO A 547 -13.47 -49.22 -12.45
N ASP A 548 -14.24 -50.18 -12.95
CA ASP A 548 -14.28 -51.56 -12.43
C ASP A 548 -12.89 -52.23 -12.44
N GLU A 549 -12.02 -51.83 -13.38
CA GLU A 549 -10.63 -52.26 -13.50
C GLU A 549 -9.81 -51.99 -12.23
N TRP A 550 -10.21 -50.99 -11.42
CA TRP A 550 -9.57 -50.72 -10.14
C TRP A 550 -9.63 -51.92 -9.19
N ALA A 551 -10.73 -52.69 -9.18
CA ALA A 551 -10.85 -53.85 -8.31
C ALA A 551 -9.77 -54.91 -8.60
N VAL A 552 -9.41 -55.07 -9.88
CA VAL A 552 -8.35 -55.99 -10.34
C VAL A 552 -6.98 -55.43 -9.98
N LEU A 553 -6.72 -54.17 -10.34
CA LEU A 553 -5.45 -53.50 -10.04
C LEU A 553 -5.18 -53.39 -8.52
N LYS A 554 -6.24 -53.28 -7.70
CA LYS A 554 -6.13 -53.17 -6.25
C LYS A 554 -5.45 -54.37 -5.60
N GLU A 555 -5.67 -55.57 -6.13
CA GLU A 555 -5.03 -56.80 -5.65
C GLU A 555 -3.52 -56.83 -5.99
N GLU A 556 -3.14 -56.14 -7.07
CA GLU A 556 -1.76 -56.05 -7.56
C GLU A 556 -0.98 -54.85 -6.97
N LEU A 557 -1.61 -53.97 -6.19
CA LEU A 557 -0.99 -52.74 -5.61
C LEU A 557 0.25 -52.98 -4.75
N ASN A 558 0.45 -54.20 -4.25
CA ASN A 558 1.67 -54.59 -3.53
C ASN A 558 2.85 -54.86 -4.47
N SER A 559 2.61 -54.91 -5.78
CA SER A 559 3.66 -54.97 -6.79
C SER A 559 4.31 -53.59 -6.92
N GLN A 560 5.60 -53.54 -6.60
CA GLN A 560 6.42 -52.33 -6.78
C GLN A 560 6.42 -51.84 -8.24
N GLU A 561 6.08 -52.72 -9.20
CA GLU A 561 5.99 -52.39 -10.63
C GLU A 561 4.88 -51.38 -10.93
N ILE A 562 3.65 -51.61 -10.47
CA ILE A 562 2.49 -50.71 -10.68
C ILE A 562 2.76 -49.32 -10.10
N VAL A 563 3.34 -49.28 -8.91
CA VAL A 563 3.73 -48.04 -8.24
C VAL A 563 4.82 -47.30 -9.03
N ASN A 564 5.81 -48.03 -9.57
CA ASN A 564 6.87 -47.43 -10.38
C ASN A 564 6.34 -46.85 -11.68
N GLU A 565 5.42 -47.55 -12.37
CA GLU A 565 4.78 -47.06 -13.58
C GLU A 565 3.93 -45.81 -13.30
N GLY A 566 3.19 -45.80 -12.18
CA GLY A 566 2.46 -44.62 -11.70
C GLY A 566 3.37 -43.43 -11.39
N ARG A 567 4.52 -43.68 -10.76
CA ARG A 567 5.56 -42.66 -10.51
C ARG A 567 6.14 -42.11 -11.80
N ASP A 568 6.38 -42.97 -12.79
CA ASP A 568 6.91 -42.53 -14.08
C ASP A 568 5.87 -41.69 -14.84
N LEU A 569 4.59 -42.06 -14.77
CA LEU A 569 3.52 -41.23 -15.30
C LEU A 569 3.43 -39.87 -14.59
N PHE A 570 3.48 -39.85 -13.25
CA PHE A 570 3.51 -38.63 -12.44
C PHE A 570 4.60 -37.65 -12.92
N ARG A 571 5.78 -38.18 -13.28
CA ARG A 571 6.88 -37.40 -13.83
C ARG A 571 6.63 -36.93 -15.27
N ARG A 572 6.11 -37.80 -16.13
CA ARG A 572 5.84 -37.48 -17.55
C ARG A 572 4.78 -36.39 -17.72
N VAL A 573 3.75 -36.38 -16.87
CA VAL A 573 2.68 -35.37 -16.91
C VAL A 573 3.03 -34.08 -16.14
N GLY A 574 4.21 -34.03 -15.50
CA GLY A 574 4.72 -32.82 -14.86
C GLY A 574 4.19 -32.55 -13.45
N CYS A 575 3.56 -33.51 -12.77
CA CYS A 575 3.04 -33.30 -11.41
C CYS A 575 4.13 -32.87 -10.41
N GLN A 576 5.37 -33.32 -10.60
CA GLN A 576 6.55 -32.95 -9.81
C GLN A 576 6.96 -31.48 -9.95
N GLN A 577 6.41 -30.74 -10.92
CA GLN A 577 6.63 -29.30 -11.05
C GLN A 577 5.75 -28.47 -10.11
N CYS A 578 4.75 -29.09 -9.47
CA CYS A 578 3.90 -28.45 -8.46
C CYS A 578 3.89 -29.19 -7.11
N HIS A 579 3.95 -30.51 -7.12
CA HIS A 579 3.81 -31.36 -5.94
C HIS A 579 5.13 -31.94 -5.45
N ARG A 580 5.32 -31.93 -4.13
CA ARG A 580 6.49 -32.51 -3.47
C ARG A 580 6.39 -34.04 -3.39
N VAL A 581 7.50 -34.73 -3.69
CA VAL A 581 7.65 -36.21 -3.63
C VAL A 581 9.04 -36.59 -3.10
N PRO A 582 9.30 -37.85 -2.65
CA PRO A 582 10.52 -38.20 -1.93
C PRO A 582 11.82 -37.98 -2.73
N ASP A 583 11.75 -38.16 -4.06
CA ASP A 583 12.89 -38.03 -4.97
C ASP A 583 13.08 -36.60 -5.52
N SER A 584 12.31 -35.61 -5.04
CA SER A 584 12.53 -34.20 -5.41
C SER A 584 13.78 -33.68 -4.71
N ALA A 585 14.85 -33.40 -5.49
CA ALA A 585 16.07 -32.83 -4.94
C ALA A 585 15.78 -31.47 -4.28
N GLU A 586 16.34 -31.30 -3.08
CA GLU A 586 16.20 -30.17 -2.14
C GLU A 586 14.91 -30.08 -1.33
N ALA A 587 15.12 -29.71 -0.06
CA ALA A 587 14.07 -29.46 0.91
C ALA A 587 13.14 -28.27 0.56
N SER A 588 13.38 -27.59 -0.58
CA SER A 588 12.82 -26.31 -1.01
C SER A 588 11.96 -26.38 -2.28
N ALA A 589 12.01 -27.47 -3.06
CA ALA A 589 11.33 -27.47 -4.35
C ALA A 589 9.83 -27.76 -4.17
N VAL A 590 9.00 -26.77 -4.49
CA VAL A 590 8.25 -26.77 -5.76
C VAL A 590 7.12 -25.69 -5.75
N SER A 591 6.55 -25.32 -4.58
CA SER A 591 5.55 -24.24 -4.52
C SER A 591 6.13 -22.82 -4.41
N SER A 592 7.42 -22.68 -4.09
CA SER A 592 8.11 -21.37 -4.01
C SER A 592 8.70 -20.93 -5.35
N ALA A 593 9.08 -21.89 -6.20
CA ALA A 593 9.67 -21.62 -7.52
C ALA A 593 8.62 -21.25 -8.59
N VAL A 594 7.43 -21.85 -8.52
CA VAL A 594 6.31 -21.57 -9.44
C VAL A 594 5.19 -20.89 -8.66
N LYS A 595 5.04 -19.58 -8.86
CA LYS A 595 3.93 -18.80 -8.27
C LYS A 595 2.65 -19.08 -9.04
N LEU A 596 1.78 -19.90 -8.45
CA LEU A 596 0.49 -20.26 -9.00
C LEU A 596 -0.60 -19.32 -8.52
N PHE A 597 -1.54 -19.01 -9.41
CA PHE A 597 -2.71 -18.17 -9.15
C PHE A 597 -3.96 -18.85 -9.66
N ASP A 598 -5.09 -18.69 -8.97
CA ASP A 598 -6.39 -19.08 -9.52
C ASP A 598 -6.86 -18.10 -10.61
N GLU A 599 -8.00 -18.41 -11.23
CA GLU A 599 -8.62 -17.58 -12.28
C GLU A 599 -8.95 -16.15 -11.82
N LEU A 600 -8.98 -15.91 -10.50
CA LEU A 600 -9.17 -14.58 -9.91
C LEU A 600 -7.85 -13.90 -9.51
N GLY A 601 -6.70 -14.48 -9.89
CA GLY A 601 -5.38 -13.93 -9.56
C GLY A 601 -4.99 -14.10 -8.09
N ARG A 602 -5.68 -14.94 -7.32
CA ARG A 602 -5.33 -15.18 -5.91
C ARG A 602 -4.28 -16.28 -5.80
N PRO A 603 -3.31 -16.15 -4.87
CA PRO A 603 -2.29 -17.17 -4.66
C PRO A 603 -2.88 -18.56 -4.39
N VAL A 604 -2.36 -19.58 -5.10
CA VAL A 604 -2.67 -20.98 -4.87
C VAL A 604 -1.38 -21.72 -4.52
N VAL A 605 -1.43 -22.54 -3.47
CA VAL A 605 -0.32 -23.40 -3.06
C VAL A 605 -0.69 -24.84 -3.37
N ALA A 606 0.12 -25.50 -4.19
CA ALA A 606 0.00 -26.92 -4.45
C ALA A 606 0.28 -27.72 -3.17
N ARG A 607 -0.42 -28.85 -2.99
CA ARG A 607 -0.26 -29.68 -1.79
C ARG A 607 1.09 -30.39 -1.77
N ASP A 608 1.73 -30.37 -0.61
CA ASP A 608 2.82 -31.30 -0.28
C ASP A 608 2.19 -32.68 -0.07
N LEU A 609 2.32 -33.57 -1.06
CA LEU A 609 1.67 -34.88 -1.05
C LEU A 609 2.26 -35.85 -0.01
N LEU A 610 3.36 -35.49 0.64
CA LEU A 610 3.98 -36.27 1.72
C LEU A 610 3.49 -35.83 3.10
N ASN A 611 3.36 -34.51 3.30
CA ASN A 611 3.21 -33.94 4.64
C ASN A 611 1.86 -33.27 4.89
N GLU A 612 1.09 -32.94 3.85
CA GLU A 612 -0.18 -32.22 3.97
C GLU A 612 -1.39 -33.11 3.68
N PRO A 613 -2.54 -32.84 4.34
CA PRO A 613 -3.77 -33.58 4.06
C PRO A 613 -4.28 -33.29 2.65
N TYR A 614 -4.85 -34.32 2.03
CA TYR A 614 -5.33 -34.24 0.65
C TYR A 614 -6.64 -33.46 0.60
N ARG A 615 -6.76 -32.58 -0.40
CA ARG A 615 -7.92 -31.71 -0.54
C ARG A 615 -9.06 -32.48 -1.22
N GLY A 616 -10.15 -32.69 -0.50
CA GLY A 616 -11.32 -33.45 -0.98
C GLY A 616 -11.37 -34.91 -0.52
N GLY A 617 -10.38 -35.36 0.25
CA GLY A 617 -10.26 -36.74 0.73
C GLY A 617 -9.00 -37.42 0.22
N ASP A 618 -8.60 -38.49 0.91
CA ASP A 618 -7.44 -39.31 0.63
C ASP A 618 -7.79 -40.72 0.12
N GLU A 619 -9.08 -41.04 -0.02
CA GLU A 619 -9.56 -42.29 -0.62
C GLU A 619 -9.25 -42.35 -2.12
N GLU A 620 -9.16 -43.56 -2.66
CA GLU A 620 -8.73 -43.77 -4.05
C GLU A 620 -9.64 -43.10 -5.06
N GLU A 621 -10.94 -43.10 -4.78
CA GLU A 621 -11.93 -42.44 -5.60
C GLU A 621 -11.79 -40.91 -5.55
N ASP A 622 -11.39 -40.35 -4.40
CA ASP A 622 -11.17 -38.90 -4.27
C ASP A 622 -9.95 -38.45 -5.06
N ILE A 623 -8.85 -39.21 -4.94
CA ILE A 623 -7.62 -38.99 -5.69
C ILE A 623 -7.91 -39.10 -7.19
N TYR A 624 -8.62 -40.16 -7.61
CA TYR A 624 -9.00 -40.35 -9.00
C TYR A 624 -9.81 -39.16 -9.53
N ARG A 625 -10.83 -38.70 -8.79
CA ARG A 625 -11.60 -37.49 -9.15
C ARG A 625 -10.74 -36.24 -9.26
N ARG A 626 -9.78 -36.01 -8.35
CA ARG A 626 -8.87 -34.85 -8.41
C ARG A 626 -7.96 -34.89 -9.63
N VAL A 627 -7.51 -36.08 -10.02
CA VAL A 627 -6.65 -36.26 -11.20
C VAL A 627 -7.45 -36.10 -12.48
N VAL A 628 -8.60 -36.75 -12.60
CA VAL A 628 -9.40 -36.77 -13.84
C VAL A 628 -10.15 -35.47 -14.08
N LEU A 629 -10.74 -34.88 -13.04
CA LEU A 629 -11.55 -33.65 -13.15
C LEU A 629 -10.74 -32.38 -12.87
N GLY A 630 -9.52 -32.53 -12.37
CA GLY A 630 -8.70 -31.43 -11.85
C GLY A 630 -9.32 -30.79 -10.61
N ILE A 631 -8.94 -29.55 -10.35
CA ILE A 631 -9.60 -28.70 -9.35
C ILE A 631 -10.10 -27.44 -10.06
N PRO A 632 -11.42 -27.31 -10.29
CA PRO A 632 -12.00 -26.16 -11.00
C PRO A 632 -11.55 -24.82 -10.41
N GLY A 633 -11.33 -23.84 -11.29
CA GLY A 633 -10.86 -22.52 -10.90
C GLY A 633 -9.43 -22.48 -10.36
N THR A 634 -8.58 -23.49 -10.61
CA THR A 634 -7.19 -23.50 -10.17
C THR A 634 -6.25 -24.02 -11.26
N PRO A 635 -4.93 -23.79 -11.16
CA PRO A 635 -3.97 -24.35 -12.10
C PRO A 635 -3.82 -25.88 -12.05
N HIS A 636 -4.48 -26.60 -11.13
CA HIS A 636 -4.41 -28.06 -11.08
C HIS A 636 -5.23 -28.65 -12.24
N PRO A 637 -4.58 -29.21 -13.27
CA PRO A 637 -5.24 -29.58 -14.52
C PRO A 637 -6.08 -30.86 -14.36
N ALA A 638 -6.98 -31.07 -15.31
CA ALA A 638 -7.72 -32.31 -15.50
C ALA A 638 -6.95 -33.21 -16.48
N LEU A 639 -6.66 -34.46 -16.11
CA LEU A 639 -5.88 -35.40 -16.94
C LEU A 639 -6.79 -36.27 -17.83
N GLN A 640 -7.56 -35.65 -18.71
CA GLN A 640 -8.54 -36.36 -19.57
C GLN A 640 -7.93 -37.08 -20.80
N GLY A 641 -6.61 -36.96 -21.03
CA GLY A 641 -5.92 -37.55 -22.18
C GLY A 641 -5.15 -38.84 -21.90
N GLN A 642 -5.25 -39.40 -20.70
CA GLN A 642 -4.58 -40.64 -20.30
C GLN A 642 -5.55 -41.82 -20.30
N SER A 643 -5.03 -43.04 -20.45
CA SER A 643 -5.88 -44.24 -20.34
C SER A 643 -6.33 -44.45 -18.89
N ASP A 644 -7.48 -45.09 -18.66
CA ASP A 644 -7.94 -45.41 -17.30
C ASP A 644 -6.91 -46.24 -16.54
N SER A 645 -6.30 -47.22 -17.21
CA SER A 645 -5.21 -48.03 -16.65
C SER A 645 -4.01 -47.20 -16.18
N ASP A 646 -3.62 -46.18 -16.93
CA ASP A 646 -2.55 -45.25 -16.55
C ASP A 646 -2.94 -44.38 -15.35
N LEU A 647 -4.17 -43.84 -15.37
CA LEU A 647 -4.71 -43.03 -14.29
C LEU A 647 -4.81 -43.81 -12.98
N LEU A 648 -5.21 -45.08 -13.02
CA LEU A 648 -5.28 -45.94 -11.85
C LEU A 648 -3.90 -46.25 -11.25
N ARG A 649 -2.87 -46.44 -12.09
CA ARG A 649 -1.47 -46.54 -11.62
C ARG A 649 -1.00 -45.25 -10.97
N LEU A 650 -1.39 -44.09 -11.51
CA LEU A 650 -1.08 -42.80 -10.89
C LEU A 650 -1.75 -42.66 -9.52
N VAL A 651 -3.03 -43.03 -9.40
CA VAL A 651 -3.77 -43.07 -8.12
C VAL A 651 -3.07 -43.97 -7.11
N ALA A 652 -2.63 -45.16 -7.54
CA ALA A 652 -1.87 -46.10 -6.71
C ALA A 652 -0.59 -45.47 -6.13
N TYR A 653 0.21 -44.82 -6.99
CA TYR A 653 1.42 -44.14 -6.57
C TYR A 653 1.12 -42.98 -5.60
N VAL A 654 0.15 -42.12 -5.93
CA VAL A 654 -0.22 -40.97 -5.08
C VAL A 654 -0.72 -41.45 -3.71
N ARG A 655 -1.51 -42.53 -3.64
CA ARG A 655 -1.95 -43.08 -2.35
C ARG A 655 -0.80 -43.64 -1.51
N GLN A 656 0.24 -44.19 -2.13
CA GLN A 656 1.43 -44.63 -1.40
C GLN A 656 2.17 -43.44 -0.74
N LEU A 657 2.12 -42.26 -1.37
CA LEU A 657 2.71 -41.03 -0.80
C LEU A 657 1.97 -40.54 0.45
N ALA A 658 0.68 -40.89 0.62
CA ALA A 658 -0.15 -40.48 1.75
C ALA A 658 0.21 -41.15 3.10
N THR A 659 1.42 -41.72 3.23
CA THR A 659 1.85 -42.50 4.39
C THR A 659 2.17 -41.61 5.60
N LYS A 660 1.15 -41.44 6.47
CA LYS A 660 1.15 -40.70 7.75
C LYS A 660 1.68 -39.26 7.63
N PRO A 661 0.83 -38.26 7.31
CA PRO A 661 1.24 -36.86 7.34
C PRO A 661 1.82 -36.54 8.72
N ASP A 662 3.02 -35.96 8.77
CA ASP A 662 3.51 -35.31 9.99
C ASP A 662 2.53 -34.16 10.28
N ARG A 663 1.57 -34.41 11.19
CA ARG A 663 0.44 -33.52 11.53
C ARG A 663 0.88 -32.22 12.23
N ARG A 664 2.11 -31.76 12.02
CA ARG A 664 2.47 -30.35 12.23
C ARG A 664 1.77 -29.55 11.13
N LEU A 665 0.46 -29.34 11.33
CA LEU A 665 -0.42 -28.58 10.45
C LEU A 665 0.32 -27.33 9.99
N SER A 666 0.66 -27.26 8.70
CA SER A 666 1.21 -26.03 8.15
C SER A 666 0.17 -24.94 8.40
N THR A 667 0.55 -23.92 9.17
CA THR A 667 -0.36 -22.79 9.42
C THR A 667 -0.60 -22.04 8.12
N ASN A 668 -1.68 -21.27 8.06
CA ASN A 668 -1.93 -20.36 6.94
C ASN A 668 -0.74 -19.41 6.71
N TYR A 669 -0.13 -18.96 7.80
CA TYR A 669 1.10 -18.17 7.78
C TYR A 669 2.27 -18.92 7.14
N GLN A 670 2.54 -20.17 7.54
CA GLN A 670 3.62 -20.97 6.95
C GLN A 670 3.37 -21.28 5.46
N ARG A 671 2.13 -21.52 5.06
CA ARG A 671 1.76 -21.67 3.63
C ARG A 671 2.01 -20.38 2.86
N MET A 672 1.65 -19.23 3.44
CA MET A 672 1.89 -17.92 2.85
C MET A 672 3.38 -17.59 2.74
N GLN A 673 4.18 -17.89 3.78
CA GLN A 673 5.63 -17.69 3.78
C GLN A 673 6.29 -18.48 2.65
N ARG A 674 5.98 -19.78 2.55
CA ARG A 674 6.46 -20.65 1.45
C ARG A 674 6.12 -20.09 0.07
N TRP A 675 4.88 -19.58 -0.10
CA TRP A 675 4.46 -18.96 -1.35
C TRP A 675 5.20 -17.64 -1.64
N SER A 676 5.44 -16.83 -0.62
CA SER A 676 6.16 -15.56 -0.74
C SER A 676 7.66 -15.70 -0.99
N GLY A 677 8.23 -16.90 -0.78
CA GLY A 677 9.67 -17.15 -0.91
C GLY A 677 10.51 -16.68 0.29
N ASN A 678 9.86 -16.47 1.44
CA ASN A 678 10.49 -16.04 2.70
C ASN A 678 10.72 -17.21 3.66
#